data_AF-A0AAJ1WEX1-F1
#
_entry.id   AF-A0AAJ1WEX1-F1
#
_cell.length_a   1.000
_cell.length_b   1.000
_cell.length_c   1.000
_cell.angle_alpha   90.00
_cell.angle_beta   90.00
_cell.angle_gamma   90.00
#
_symmetry.space_group_name_H-M   'P 1'
#
loop_
_entity.id
_entity.type
_entity.pdbx_description
1 polymer ?
#
loop_
_entity_poly.entity_id
_entity_poly.type
_entity_poly.pdbx_seq_one_letter_code
_entity_poly.pdbx_strand_id
1 'polypeptide(L)'
;MSALLEKQKTVPAAPIILESRRRPSRRTVLLLAAGALWILGFLLLNGTATLALPASELTDLHRSLNQFNAWVAANRADNPVFLYFFTPLRTAVDAVANLFTTTFAATSTGLRLPEIGWLGTVGLLTWIALAVGNVRVALLTAVVFVFFGFQGLFVEATYTFALVLTSVLLTLLVGIPLGVLSGIYGRVARVITPVLDFMQTLPTFVYLAPLALVFLIGPASAVIATVIYAAPPVIRLTAHGIRRIPDNTREASDSLGTTGLQRLLTLQLPMARRTIVMGINQGTMAALSMVTIAALIAAPGLGQTVVRALQSLDVGTAVNAGLSIVLLAIVLDRVTTAASRRAEPGAAAKRRLGRKARAGLLGIALAVVLVMVQLSRTMLWAAAFPQDLNVGPAIVQAVNTASHWLQSNVSLFTVSLREGVTGTILNPFQSLLTETPFFILVAVVAIVAYALGGWKLAAVTTACQGVIIYLGLWSDAMVTLAGTLVATAVVMVLGIVFGVAMGRSSRVDQLMRPLLDAGQTMPSFVYLVPFLGLFGATRFTAIIAGIIYAAPVAIKITADGIAAISPTVVESAIASGSTPWQVITKVQLPMARQSLALAANQGLIYVLAMVVVGALVGAGGLGYDVVAGFVQSSIFGKGLAAGLAIVFLGIMMDRMTQAAAAAPTRRIPASTPAT
;
A
#
# COMPACT_ATOMS: atom_id res chain seq x y z
N MET A 1 -3.91 -5.21 -86.85
CA MET A 1 -4.67 -5.24 -85.57
C MET A 1 -4.13 -6.37 -84.71
N SER A 2 -2.84 -6.23 -84.35
CA SER A 2 -1.93 -7.32 -83.98
C SER A 2 -0.87 -6.78 -83.02
N ALA A 3 -1.32 -6.25 -81.88
CA ALA A 3 -0.41 -5.65 -80.88
C ALA A 3 -0.96 -5.62 -79.43
N LEU A 4 -2.03 -6.35 -79.09
CA LEU A 4 -2.64 -6.25 -77.74
C LEU A 4 -3.02 -7.57 -77.07
N LEU A 5 -2.44 -8.72 -77.47
CA LEU A 5 -2.72 -10.01 -76.82
C LEU A 5 -1.49 -10.85 -76.45
N GLU A 6 -0.32 -10.24 -76.29
CA GLU A 6 0.89 -10.98 -75.89
C GLU A 6 1.72 -10.22 -74.86
N LYS A 7 1.15 -10.06 -73.65
CA LYS A 7 1.94 -9.68 -72.46
C LYS A 7 1.23 -10.01 -71.13
N GLN A 8 0.76 -11.24 -70.96
CA GLN A 8 0.63 -11.80 -69.61
C GLN A 8 1.98 -12.40 -69.21
N LYS A 9 2.88 -11.53 -68.71
CA LYS A 9 4.03 -11.99 -67.93
C LYS A 9 3.46 -12.67 -66.68
N THR A 10 3.78 -13.94 -66.54
CA THR A 10 3.69 -14.70 -65.30
C THR A 10 4.30 -13.88 -64.16
N VAL A 11 3.47 -13.50 -63.18
CA VAL A 11 3.98 -13.04 -61.89
C VAL A 11 4.65 -14.28 -61.27
N PRO A 12 5.97 -14.29 -61.00
CA PRO A 12 6.56 -15.42 -60.32
C PRO A 12 5.87 -15.56 -58.96
N ALA A 13 5.39 -16.77 -58.67
CA ALA A 13 4.87 -17.10 -57.36
C ALA A 13 5.90 -16.64 -56.31
N ALA A 14 5.47 -15.79 -55.36
CA ALA A 14 6.30 -15.41 -54.25
C ALA A 14 6.83 -16.70 -53.60
N PRO A 15 8.15 -16.81 -53.33
CA PRO A 15 8.68 -18.03 -52.74
C PRO A 15 7.91 -18.27 -51.45
N ILE A 16 7.33 -19.47 -51.33
CA ILE A 16 6.83 -19.98 -50.07
C ILE A 16 8.04 -20.00 -49.16
N ILE A 17 8.16 -18.98 -48.29
CA ILE A 17 9.15 -18.97 -47.22
C ILE A 17 8.71 -20.12 -46.31
N LEU A 18 9.27 -21.31 -46.54
CA LEU A 18 9.28 -22.39 -45.58
C LEU A 18 9.77 -21.77 -44.27
N GLU A 19 8.89 -21.68 -43.27
CA GLU A 19 9.28 -21.21 -41.94
C GLU A 19 10.43 -22.08 -41.45
N SER A 20 11.66 -21.58 -41.60
CA SER A 20 12.84 -22.22 -41.04
C SER A 20 12.55 -22.43 -39.56
N ARG A 21 12.62 -23.69 -39.08
CA ARG A 21 12.43 -24.04 -37.67
C ARG A 21 13.17 -23.01 -36.81
N ARG A 22 12.42 -22.11 -36.18
CA ARG A 22 12.99 -20.98 -35.43
C ARG A 22 13.83 -21.56 -34.29
N ARG A 23 15.16 -21.44 -34.39
CA ARG A 23 16.05 -21.83 -33.28
C ARG A 23 15.62 -21.06 -32.02
N PRO A 24 15.45 -21.74 -30.88
CA PRO A 24 15.03 -21.09 -29.64
C PRO A 24 16.04 -20.00 -29.27
N SER A 25 15.56 -18.86 -28.79
CA SER A 25 16.44 -17.77 -28.36
C SER A 25 17.34 -18.26 -27.22
N ARG A 26 18.56 -17.74 -27.10
CA ARG A 26 19.47 -18.05 -25.98
C ARG A 26 18.78 -17.95 -24.61
N ARG A 27 17.89 -16.96 -24.46
CA ARG A 27 17.04 -16.78 -23.27
C ARG A 27 16.09 -17.96 -23.04
N THR A 28 15.41 -18.44 -24.08
CA THR A 28 14.51 -19.60 -24.01
C THR A 28 15.27 -20.86 -23.61
N VAL A 29 16.46 -21.08 -24.18
CA VAL A 29 17.31 -22.24 -23.83
C VAL A 29 17.74 -22.18 -22.37
N LEU A 30 18.18 -21.01 -21.88
CA LEU A 30 18.57 -20.84 -20.48
C LEU A 30 17.42 -21.08 -19.50
N LEU A 31 16.21 -20.60 -19.83
CA LEU A 31 15.03 -20.82 -18.99
C LEU A 31 14.61 -22.29 -18.96
N LEU A 32 14.66 -22.99 -20.09
CA LEU A 32 14.40 -24.43 -20.15
C LEU A 32 15.46 -25.23 -19.39
N ALA A 33 16.74 -24.85 -19.52
CA ALA A 33 17.83 -25.47 -18.77
C ALA A 33 17.68 -25.26 -17.26
N ALA A 34 17.29 -24.06 -16.81
CA ALA A 34 17.00 -23.78 -15.41
C ALA A 34 15.83 -24.62 -14.89
N GLY A 35 14.75 -24.76 -15.67
CA GLY A 35 13.61 -25.60 -15.33
C GLY A 35 13.98 -27.09 -15.23
N ALA A 36 14.77 -27.60 -16.19
CA ALA A 36 15.26 -28.97 -16.16
C ALA A 36 16.19 -29.21 -14.96
N LEU A 37 17.13 -28.30 -14.70
CA LEU A 37 18.01 -28.34 -13.53
C LEU A 37 17.21 -28.38 -12.22
N TRP A 38 16.16 -27.56 -12.12
CA TRP A 38 15.33 -27.51 -10.93
C TRP A 38 14.56 -28.82 -10.72
N ILE A 39 13.86 -29.31 -11.75
CA ILE A 39 13.04 -30.53 -11.64
C ILE A 39 13.93 -31.76 -11.41
N LEU A 40 15.03 -31.92 -12.15
CA LEU A 40 15.96 -33.03 -11.96
C LEU A 40 16.62 -32.96 -10.57
N GLY A 41 17.03 -31.76 -10.15
CA GLY A 41 17.60 -31.55 -8.82
C GLY A 41 16.61 -31.89 -7.70
N PHE A 42 15.35 -31.48 -7.83
CA PHE A 42 14.29 -31.86 -6.91
C PHE A 42 14.08 -33.38 -6.88
N LEU A 43 13.89 -34.03 -8.04
CA LEU A 43 13.63 -35.47 -8.09
C LEU A 43 14.77 -36.32 -7.51
N LEU A 44 16.02 -35.87 -7.67
CA LEU A 44 17.20 -36.62 -7.22
C LEU A 44 17.59 -36.34 -5.76
N LEU A 45 17.35 -35.12 -5.27
CA LEU A 45 17.91 -34.63 -4.00
C LEU A 45 16.86 -34.03 -3.06
N ASN A 46 15.57 -34.32 -3.27
CA ASN A 46 14.47 -33.88 -2.40
C ASN A 46 14.80 -34.17 -0.93
N GLY A 47 14.66 -33.15 -0.08
CA GLY A 47 14.76 -33.27 1.37
C GLY A 47 16.19 -33.15 1.90
N THR A 48 17.18 -32.97 1.02
CA THR A 48 18.58 -32.77 1.40
C THR A 48 18.95 -31.29 1.38
N ALA A 49 19.77 -30.84 2.35
CA ALA A 49 20.27 -29.46 2.43
C ALA A 49 19.18 -28.37 2.24
N THR A 50 18.03 -28.55 2.90
CA THR A 50 16.87 -27.64 2.79
C THR A 50 17.00 -26.38 3.64
N LEU A 51 18.01 -26.33 4.53
CA LEU A 51 18.24 -25.23 5.49
C LEU A 51 16.97 -24.88 6.28
N ALA A 52 16.16 -25.88 6.62
CA ALA A 52 14.99 -25.70 7.47
C ALA A 52 15.44 -25.48 8.91
N LEU A 53 15.05 -24.34 9.48
CA LEU A 53 15.31 -23.99 10.87
C LEU A 53 13.98 -24.07 11.64
N PRO A 54 13.89 -24.86 12.73
CA PRO A 54 12.70 -24.91 13.56
C PRO A 54 12.28 -23.54 14.11
N ALA A 55 11.00 -23.40 14.47
CA ALA A 55 10.43 -22.13 14.94
C ALA A 55 11.17 -21.57 16.18
N SER A 56 11.58 -22.45 17.10
CA SER A 56 12.26 -22.12 18.36
C SER A 56 13.78 -22.00 18.25
N GLU A 57 14.39 -22.49 17.17
CA GLU A 57 15.85 -22.48 17.01
C GLU A 57 16.37 -21.14 16.53
N LEU A 58 17.56 -20.78 17.01
CA LEU A 58 18.16 -19.46 16.81
C LEU A 58 19.60 -19.58 16.33
N THR A 59 19.92 -18.88 15.25
CA THR A 59 21.30 -18.67 14.80
C THR A 59 22.06 -17.77 15.78
N ASP A 60 23.38 -17.72 15.67
CA ASP A 60 24.20 -16.77 16.46
C ASP A 60 23.79 -15.32 16.21
N LEU A 61 23.41 -14.99 14.97
CA LEU A 61 22.87 -13.67 14.62
C LEU A 61 21.57 -13.38 15.38
N HIS A 62 20.62 -14.33 15.40
CA HIS A 62 19.36 -14.15 16.14
C HIS A 62 19.62 -13.93 17.63
N ARG A 63 20.53 -14.71 18.22
CA ARG A 63 20.93 -14.55 19.63
C ARG A 63 21.59 -13.19 19.88
N SER A 64 22.48 -12.74 18.99
CA SER A 64 23.10 -11.41 19.06
C SER A 64 22.06 -10.28 19.01
N LEU A 65 21.07 -10.38 18.11
CA LEU A 65 19.98 -9.41 18.02
C LEU A 65 19.08 -9.43 19.27
N ASN A 66 18.83 -10.61 19.86
CA ASN A 66 18.13 -10.72 21.14
C ASN A 66 18.92 -10.07 22.29
N GLN A 67 20.23 -10.29 22.34
CA GLN A 67 21.11 -9.67 23.33
C GLN A 67 21.13 -8.15 23.17
N PHE A 68 21.18 -7.64 21.93
CA PHE A 68 21.05 -6.22 21.66
C PHE A 68 19.70 -5.66 22.13
N ASN A 69 18.60 -6.37 21.86
CA ASN A 69 17.27 -6.01 22.37
C ASN A 69 17.24 -5.92 23.91
N ALA A 70 17.82 -6.92 24.58
CA ALA A 70 17.93 -6.94 26.04
C ALA A 70 18.81 -5.80 26.58
N TRP A 71 19.93 -5.50 25.91
CA TRP A 71 20.81 -4.39 26.23
C TRP A 71 20.08 -3.04 26.10
N VAL A 72 19.36 -2.81 25.00
CA VAL A 72 18.56 -1.59 24.81
C VAL A 72 17.54 -1.45 25.94
N ALA A 73 16.84 -2.53 26.29
CA ALA A 73 15.85 -2.50 27.37
C ALA A 73 16.48 -2.18 28.73
N ALA A 74 17.64 -2.77 29.05
CA ALA A 74 18.34 -2.57 30.32
C ALA A 74 18.97 -1.17 30.44
N ASN A 75 19.53 -0.64 29.34
CA ASN A 75 20.29 0.60 29.35
C ASN A 75 19.43 1.83 29.00
N ARG A 76 18.14 1.69 28.68
CA ARG A 76 17.27 2.82 28.29
C ARG A 76 17.22 3.93 29.33
N ALA A 77 17.24 3.58 30.61
CA ALA A 77 17.10 4.54 31.71
C ALA A 77 18.38 5.33 32.00
N ASP A 78 19.56 4.78 31.66
CA ASP A 78 20.85 5.36 32.04
C ASP A 78 21.65 5.86 30.83
N ASN A 79 21.35 5.37 29.63
CA ASN A 79 22.10 5.72 28.43
C ASN A 79 21.84 7.18 28.01
N PRO A 80 22.89 8.00 27.82
CA PRO A 80 22.74 9.41 27.47
C PRO A 80 21.94 9.67 26.18
N VAL A 81 22.04 8.79 25.18
CA VAL A 81 21.28 8.94 23.92
C VAL A 81 19.78 8.77 24.20
N PHE A 82 19.41 7.83 25.07
CA PHE A 82 18.02 7.66 25.45
C PHE A 82 17.51 8.81 26.30
N LEU A 83 18.28 9.27 27.27
CA LEU A 83 17.89 10.35 28.17
C LEU A 83 17.78 11.71 27.49
N TYR A 84 18.70 12.04 26.57
CA TYR A 84 18.81 13.38 25.99
C TYR A 84 18.30 13.49 24.56
N PHE A 85 18.10 12.38 23.84
CA PHE A 85 17.58 12.40 22.48
C PHE A 85 16.22 11.69 22.36
N PHE A 86 16.14 10.39 22.66
CA PHE A 86 14.89 9.63 22.44
C PHE A 86 13.78 9.99 23.42
N THR A 87 14.08 10.16 24.70
CA THR A 87 13.09 10.48 25.73
C THR A 87 12.48 11.87 25.50
N PRO A 88 13.24 12.95 25.29
CA PRO A 88 12.65 14.26 25.04
C PRO A 88 11.83 14.29 23.75
N LEU A 89 12.31 13.63 22.69
CA LEU A 89 11.56 13.50 21.43
C LEU A 89 10.24 12.77 21.67
N ARG A 90 10.27 11.65 22.38
CA ARG A 90 9.08 10.89 22.73
C ARG A 90 8.10 11.74 23.55
N THR A 91 8.57 12.38 24.62
CA THR A 91 7.73 13.20 25.51
C THR A 91 7.13 14.37 24.76
N ALA A 92 7.87 14.99 23.83
CA ALA A 92 7.32 16.04 22.97
C ALA A 92 6.21 15.50 22.06
N VAL A 93 6.41 14.36 21.41
CA VAL A 93 5.38 13.73 20.58
C VAL A 93 4.17 13.30 21.41
N ASP A 94 4.40 12.73 22.58
CA ASP A 94 3.35 12.30 23.52
C ASP A 94 2.54 13.50 24.01
N ALA A 95 3.19 14.63 24.32
CA ALA A 95 2.51 15.85 24.73
C ALA A 95 1.57 16.38 23.63
N VAL A 96 2.02 16.39 22.36
CA VAL A 96 1.17 16.81 21.24
C VAL A 96 0.04 15.81 20.99
N ALA A 97 0.33 14.50 21.05
CA ALA A 97 -0.69 13.46 20.89
C ALA A 97 -1.76 13.57 21.99
N ASN A 98 -1.33 13.69 23.25
CA ASN A 98 -2.20 13.84 24.41
C ASN A 98 -3.03 15.11 24.33
N LEU A 99 -2.44 16.23 23.89
CA LEU A 99 -3.20 17.47 23.65
C LEU A 99 -4.41 17.22 22.74
N PHE A 100 -4.22 16.52 21.63
CA PHE A 100 -5.32 16.24 20.70
C PHE A 100 -6.29 15.17 21.22
N THR A 101 -5.79 14.10 21.84
CA THR A 101 -6.66 13.01 22.32
C THR A 101 -7.51 13.48 23.50
N THR A 102 -6.97 14.22 24.46
CA THR A 102 -7.77 14.75 25.59
C THR A 102 -8.74 15.82 25.12
N THR A 103 -8.37 16.64 24.12
CA THR A 103 -9.27 17.67 23.56
C THR A 103 -10.51 17.04 22.95
N PHE A 104 -10.36 15.99 22.13
CA PHE A 104 -11.47 15.50 21.32
C PHE A 104 -12.18 14.26 21.89
N ALA A 105 -11.48 13.38 22.63
CA ALA A 105 -11.99 12.07 23.05
C ALA A 105 -12.52 12.04 24.50
N ALA A 106 -12.86 13.20 25.07
CA ALA A 106 -13.32 13.29 26.45
C ALA A 106 -14.80 12.84 26.61
N THR A 107 -15.10 12.09 27.67
CA THR A 107 -16.42 11.47 27.90
C THR A 107 -17.05 11.73 29.26
N SER A 108 -16.37 12.43 30.16
CA SER A 108 -16.83 12.70 31.53
C SER A 108 -17.56 14.05 31.67
N THR A 109 -18.32 14.22 32.74
CA THR A 109 -18.85 15.54 33.15
C THR A 109 -17.76 16.36 33.85
N GLY A 110 -17.86 17.70 33.80
CA GLY A 110 -16.86 18.59 34.41
C GLY A 110 -15.59 18.77 33.58
N LEU A 111 -15.71 18.64 32.25
CA LEU A 111 -14.62 18.80 31.29
C LEU A 111 -13.88 20.13 31.48
N ARG A 112 -12.55 20.06 31.59
CA ARG A 112 -11.69 21.25 31.74
C ARG A 112 -11.13 21.67 30.39
N LEU A 113 -10.71 22.93 30.25
CA LEU A 113 -9.93 23.33 29.05
C LEU A 113 -8.67 22.45 28.96
N PRO A 114 -8.39 21.78 27.81
CA PRO A 114 -9.00 21.92 26.48
C PRO A 114 -10.09 20.90 26.09
N GLU A 115 -10.53 20.01 26.97
CA GLU A 115 -11.47 18.91 26.72
C GLU A 115 -12.83 19.38 26.14
N ILE A 116 -13.35 18.58 25.20
CA ILE A 116 -14.59 18.80 24.47
C ILE A 116 -15.34 17.47 24.35
N GLY A 117 -16.64 17.48 24.65
CA GLY A 117 -17.49 16.30 24.47
C GLY A 117 -17.94 16.08 23.03
N TRP A 118 -18.76 15.06 22.79
CA TRP A 118 -19.12 14.65 21.42
C TRP A 118 -19.76 15.79 20.60
N LEU A 119 -20.68 16.56 21.21
CA LEU A 119 -21.41 17.62 20.52
C LEU A 119 -20.46 18.75 20.09
N GLY A 120 -19.56 19.14 20.99
CA GLY A 120 -18.56 20.16 20.71
C GLY A 120 -17.54 19.70 19.66
N THR A 121 -17.11 18.43 19.70
CA THR A 121 -16.22 17.83 18.69
C THR A 121 -16.88 17.84 17.31
N VAL A 122 -18.13 17.38 17.20
CA VAL A 122 -18.90 17.44 15.93
C VAL A 122 -19.01 18.88 15.44
N GLY A 123 -19.38 19.82 16.31
CA GLY A 123 -19.53 21.23 15.96
C GLY A 123 -18.22 21.83 15.43
N LEU A 124 -17.12 21.65 16.17
CA LEU A 124 -15.81 22.19 15.83
C LEU A 124 -15.29 21.62 14.51
N LEU A 125 -15.34 20.29 14.33
CA LEU A 125 -14.86 19.66 13.09
C LEU A 125 -15.72 20.03 11.88
N THR A 126 -17.04 20.14 12.07
CA THR A 126 -17.97 20.62 11.03
C THR A 126 -17.66 22.06 10.62
N TRP A 127 -17.37 22.93 11.60
CA TRP A 127 -16.99 24.31 11.33
C TRP A 127 -15.64 24.40 10.62
N ILE A 128 -14.63 23.62 11.02
CA ILE A 128 -13.34 23.56 10.32
C ILE A 128 -13.54 23.10 8.87
N ALA A 129 -14.35 22.05 8.65
CA ALA A 129 -14.68 21.56 7.31
C ALA A 129 -15.40 22.61 6.44
N LEU A 130 -16.28 23.43 7.03
CA LEU A 130 -16.93 24.56 6.34
C LEU A 130 -15.96 25.71 6.06
N ALA A 131 -15.08 26.00 7.02
CA ALA A 131 -14.10 27.06 6.98
C ALA A 131 -13.05 26.80 5.90
N VAL A 132 -12.62 25.55 5.72
CA VAL A 132 -11.61 25.14 4.73
C VAL A 132 -12.28 24.78 3.40
N GLY A 133 -13.36 24.00 3.42
CA GLY A 133 -14.03 23.47 2.25
C GLY A 133 -15.33 24.18 1.85
N ASN A 134 -16.40 23.40 1.77
CA ASN A 134 -17.75 23.80 1.37
C ASN A 134 -18.81 23.11 2.24
N VAL A 135 -20.08 23.51 2.10
CA VAL A 135 -21.19 23.00 2.91
C VAL A 135 -21.37 21.48 2.77
N ARG A 136 -21.12 20.90 1.59
CA ARG A 136 -21.26 19.44 1.39
C ARG A 136 -20.24 18.66 2.22
N VAL A 137 -19.00 19.16 2.30
CA VAL A 137 -17.94 18.54 3.11
C VAL A 137 -18.21 18.75 4.59
N ALA A 138 -18.71 19.92 4.99
CA ALA A 138 -19.12 20.18 6.37
C ALA A 138 -20.26 19.25 6.81
N LEU A 139 -21.31 19.12 6.00
CA LEU A 139 -22.44 18.23 6.27
C LEU A 139 -22.00 16.76 6.31
N LEU A 140 -21.15 16.33 5.38
CA LEU A 140 -20.55 14.99 5.42
C LEU A 140 -19.79 14.75 6.74
N THR A 141 -18.99 15.72 7.18
CA THR A 141 -18.25 15.63 8.45
C THR A 141 -19.20 15.50 9.64
N ALA A 142 -20.24 16.35 9.70
CA ALA A 142 -21.25 16.29 10.75
C ALA A 142 -21.95 14.92 10.80
N VAL A 143 -22.45 14.45 9.65
CA VAL A 143 -23.17 13.18 9.53
C VAL A 143 -22.28 12.00 9.95
N VAL A 144 -21.04 11.96 9.48
CA VAL A 144 -20.11 10.86 9.80
C VAL A 144 -19.76 10.81 11.29
N PHE A 145 -19.42 11.96 11.89
CA PHE A 145 -19.08 11.97 13.33
C PHE A 145 -20.30 11.67 14.22
N VAL A 146 -21.50 12.12 13.85
CA VAL A 146 -22.74 11.71 14.55
C VAL A 146 -22.98 10.21 14.36
N PHE A 147 -22.72 9.67 13.17
CA PHE A 147 -22.84 8.24 12.88
C PHE A 147 -21.90 7.38 13.74
N PHE A 148 -20.69 7.84 14.06
CA PHE A 148 -19.84 7.13 15.02
C PHE A 148 -20.47 7.01 16.41
N GLY A 149 -21.25 8.02 16.83
CA GLY A 149 -22.08 7.96 18.03
C GLY A 149 -23.15 6.88 17.93
N PHE A 150 -23.91 6.87 16.82
CA PHE A 150 -24.89 5.83 16.55
C PHE A 150 -24.29 4.42 16.51
N GLN A 151 -23.04 4.25 16.04
CA GLN A 151 -22.33 2.96 16.06
C GLN A 151 -21.82 2.54 17.44
N GLY A 152 -21.87 3.42 18.45
CA GLY A 152 -21.23 3.20 19.75
C GLY A 152 -19.71 3.28 19.72
N LEU A 153 -19.11 3.88 18.69
CA LEU A 153 -17.67 3.92 18.43
C LEU A 153 -17.12 5.37 18.38
N PHE A 154 -17.84 6.34 18.93
CA PHE A 154 -17.46 7.76 18.86
C PHE A 154 -16.10 8.02 19.50
N VAL A 155 -15.85 7.42 20.66
CA VAL A 155 -14.61 7.61 21.43
C VAL A 155 -13.43 7.03 20.66
N GLU A 156 -13.58 5.80 20.17
CA GLU A 156 -12.59 5.08 19.38
C GLU A 156 -12.28 5.82 18.07
N ALA A 157 -13.31 6.31 17.37
CA ALA A 157 -13.15 7.08 16.15
C ALA A 157 -12.43 8.39 16.39
N THR A 158 -12.69 9.03 17.52
CA THR A 158 -12.08 10.30 17.88
C THR A 158 -10.64 10.16 18.34
N TYR A 159 -10.28 9.08 19.06
CA TYR A 159 -8.89 8.72 19.31
C TYR A 159 -8.12 8.51 18.02
N THR A 160 -8.69 7.73 17.08
CA THR A 160 -8.09 7.52 15.77
C THR A 160 -7.88 8.84 15.04
N PHE A 161 -8.90 9.70 14.99
CA PHE A 161 -8.82 11.01 14.35
C PHE A 161 -7.71 11.87 14.97
N ALA A 162 -7.63 11.96 16.30
CA ALA A 162 -6.63 12.75 17.01
C ALA A 162 -5.19 12.27 16.73
N LEU A 163 -4.96 10.95 16.76
CA LEU A 163 -3.64 10.37 16.47
C LEU A 163 -3.23 10.56 15.00
N VAL A 164 -4.17 10.38 14.06
CA VAL A 164 -3.93 10.62 12.64
C VAL A 164 -3.63 12.10 12.40
N LEU A 165 -4.42 13.02 12.98
CA LEU A 165 -4.19 14.45 12.86
C LEU A 165 -2.80 14.85 13.40
N THR A 166 -2.45 14.37 14.59
CA THR A 166 -1.12 14.58 15.20
C THR A 166 -0.02 14.09 14.26
N SER A 167 -0.14 12.86 13.76
CA SER A 167 0.84 12.25 12.86
C SER A 167 0.98 13.02 11.56
N VAL A 168 -0.13 13.46 10.96
CA VAL A 168 -0.12 14.27 9.74
C VAL A 168 0.57 15.60 10.00
N LEU A 169 0.21 16.33 11.06
CA LEU A 169 0.83 17.62 11.37
C LEU A 169 2.35 17.51 11.54
N LEU A 170 2.82 16.50 12.29
CA LEU A 170 4.25 16.23 12.46
C LEU A 170 4.92 15.79 11.14
N THR A 171 4.21 15.00 10.33
CA THR A 171 4.68 14.60 9.00
C THR A 171 4.84 15.81 8.07
N LEU A 172 3.91 16.77 8.10
CA LEU A 172 4.02 17.98 7.31
C LEU A 172 5.12 18.91 7.81
N LEU A 173 5.26 19.01 9.14
CA LEU A 173 6.30 19.80 9.81
C LEU A 173 7.70 19.35 9.40
N VAL A 174 7.94 18.04 9.27
CA VAL A 174 9.25 17.49 8.89
C VAL A 174 9.35 17.27 7.37
N GLY A 175 8.30 16.74 6.76
CA GLY A 175 8.29 16.27 5.38
C GLY A 175 8.28 17.37 4.33
N ILE A 176 7.58 18.49 4.55
CA ILE A 176 7.61 19.62 3.60
C ILE A 176 9.00 20.26 3.57
N PRO A 177 9.65 20.60 4.71
CA PRO A 177 11.02 21.13 4.69
C PRO A 177 12.03 20.19 4.05
N LEU A 178 12.03 18.89 4.38
CA LEU A 178 12.92 17.91 3.76
C LEU A 178 12.65 17.76 2.25
N GLY A 179 11.38 17.83 1.84
CA GLY A 179 10.97 17.83 0.44
C GLY A 179 11.47 19.06 -0.31
N VAL A 180 11.36 20.26 0.28
CA VAL A 180 11.89 21.50 -0.28
C VAL A 180 13.41 21.42 -0.43
N LEU A 181 14.12 20.99 0.62
CA LEU A 181 15.59 20.82 0.59
C LEU A 181 16.04 19.82 -0.48
N SER A 182 15.36 18.68 -0.59
CA SER A 182 15.62 17.67 -1.62
C SER A 182 15.27 18.17 -3.03
N GLY A 183 14.25 19.02 -3.15
CA GLY A 183 13.85 19.67 -4.40
C GLY A 183 14.90 20.65 -4.92
N ILE A 184 15.46 21.46 -4.03
CA ILE A 184 16.47 22.49 -4.35
C ILE A 184 17.86 21.87 -4.57
N TYR A 185 18.29 20.96 -3.67
CA TYR A 185 19.66 20.46 -3.65
C TYR A 185 19.74 19.00 -4.13
N GLY A 186 20.31 18.79 -5.32
CA GLY A 186 20.50 17.44 -5.88
C GLY A 186 21.41 16.51 -5.04
N ARG A 187 22.27 17.06 -4.18
CA ARG A 187 23.07 16.28 -3.21
C ARG A 187 22.20 15.71 -2.08
N VAL A 188 21.33 16.54 -1.50
CA VAL A 188 20.40 16.14 -0.44
C VAL A 188 19.48 15.02 -0.94
N ALA A 189 18.96 15.15 -2.17
CA ALA A 189 18.12 14.11 -2.75
C ALA A 189 18.83 12.78 -2.94
N ARG A 190 20.09 12.77 -3.37
CA ARG A 190 20.86 11.52 -3.51
C ARG A 190 21.01 10.77 -2.17
N VAL A 191 21.03 11.49 -1.05
CA VAL A 191 21.11 10.90 0.30
C VAL A 191 19.73 10.50 0.82
N ILE A 192 18.71 11.34 0.65
CA ILE A 192 17.37 11.10 1.17
C ILE A 192 16.64 10.00 0.38
N THR A 193 16.79 9.93 -0.94
CA THR A 193 16.03 8.99 -1.77
C THR A 193 16.17 7.52 -1.33
N PRO A 194 17.38 6.98 -1.07
CA PRO A 194 17.50 5.61 -0.55
C PRO A 194 16.82 5.40 0.80
N VAL A 195 16.84 6.39 1.70
CA VAL A 195 16.16 6.31 3.00
C VAL A 195 14.64 6.25 2.81
N LEU A 196 14.10 7.08 1.92
CA LEU A 196 12.68 7.04 1.57
C LEU A 196 12.29 5.74 0.86
N ASP A 197 13.16 5.20 -0.01
CA ASP A 197 12.93 3.92 -0.69
C ASP A 197 12.86 2.80 0.36
N PHE A 198 13.77 2.80 1.33
CA PHE A 198 13.77 1.86 2.45
C PHE A 198 12.50 1.98 3.30
N MET A 199 12.11 3.19 3.72
CA MET A 199 10.89 3.43 4.50
C MET A 199 9.61 2.94 3.82
N GLN A 200 9.57 2.92 2.47
CA GLN A 200 8.40 2.49 1.70
C GLN A 200 8.42 1.01 1.32
N THR A 201 9.59 0.37 1.34
CA THR A 201 9.77 -1.03 0.95
C THR A 201 9.84 -1.99 2.14
N LEU A 202 10.23 -1.50 3.32
CA LEU A 202 10.13 -2.26 4.56
C LEU A 202 8.66 -2.55 4.89
N PRO A 203 8.27 -3.82 5.12
CA PRO A 203 6.97 -4.12 5.70
C PRO A 203 6.85 -3.45 7.07
N THR A 204 5.69 -2.86 7.33
CA THR A 204 5.46 -2.00 8.50
C THR A 204 5.84 -2.63 9.84
N PHE A 205 5.53 -3.91 10.01
CA PHE A 205 5.84 -4.66 11.22
C PHE A 205 7.33 -4.76 11.54
N VAL A 206 8.18 -4.79 10.51
CA VAL A 206 9.63 -4.98 10.65
C VAL A 206 10.25 -3.81 11.42
N TYR A 207 9.84 -2.59 11.10
CA TYR A 207 10.32 -1.41 11.84
C TYR A 207 9.50 -1.13 13.10
N LEU A 208 8.27 -1.66 13.22
CA LEU A 208 7.42 -1.44 14.40
C LEU A 208 8.06 -2.01 15.69
N ALA A 209 8.67 -3.19 15.62
CA ALA A 209 9.36 -3.83 16.75
C ALA A 209 10.50 -2.94 17.31
N PRO A 210 11.50 -2.53 16.48
CA PRO A 210 12.53 -1.59 16.92
C PRO A 210 11.99 -0.26 17.42
N LEU A 211 10.92 0.28 16.82
CA LEU A 211 10.31 1.52 17.27
C LEU A 211 9.68 1.38 18.65
N ALA A 212 8.93 0.31 18.89
CA ALA A 212 8.36 0.01 20.20
C ALA A 212 9.46 -0.22 21.25
N LEU A 213 10.59 -0.80 20.86
CA LEU A 213 11.75 -0.93 21.73
C LEU A 213 12.36 0.44 22.08
N VAL A 214 12.52 1.34 21.12
CA VAL A 214 13.18 2.64 21.38
C VAL A 214 12.25 3.62 22.10
N PHE A 215 10.99 3.70 21.67
CA PHE A 215 10.02 4.70 22.13
C PHE A 215 8.99 4.17 23.14
N LEU A 216 9.07 2.89 23.53
CA LEU A 216 8.07 2.14 24.30
C LEU A 216 6.71 2.04 23.59
N ILE A 217 5.95 1.04 23.99
CA ILE A 217 4.57 0.82 23.56
C ILE A 217 3.69 1.99 24.01
N GLY A 218 2.82 2.48 23.13
CA GLY A 218 1.86 3.55 23.44
C GLY A 218 1.64 4.57 22.31
N PRO A 219 0.83 5.63 22.57
CA PRO A 219 0.42 6.63 21.57
C PRO A 219 1.60 7.34 20.88
N ALA A 220 2.64 7.73 21.63
CA ALA A 220 3.81 8.40 21.05
C ALA A 220 4.51 7.54 20.00
N SER A 221 4.79 6.27 20.29
CA SER A 221 5.43 5.36 19.33
C SER A 221 4.55 5.13 18.10
N ALA A 222 3.22 5.08 18.28
CA ALA A 222 2.26 4.99 17.18
C ALA A 222 2.30 6.20 16.26
N VAL A 223 2.34 7.41 16.83
CA VAL A 223 2.48 8.65 16.06
C VAL A 223 3.83 8.68 15.32
N ILE A 224 4.93 8.32 15.98
CA ILE A 224 6.26 8.30 15.34
C ILE A 224 6.31 7.28 14.19
N ALA A 225 5.81 6.06 14.40
CA ALA A 225 5.73 5.04 13.36
C ALA A 225 4.88 5.52 12.17
N THR A 226 3.77 6.20 12.46
CA THR A 226 2.89 6.80 11.44
C THR A 226 3.58 7.92 10.68
N VAL A 227 4.36 8.77 11.34
CA VAL A 227 5.16 9.83 10.69
C VAL A 227 6.19 9.21 9.74
N ILE A 228 6.89 8.17 10.17
CA ILE A 228 7.87 7.44 9.33
C ILE A 228 7.16 6.86 8.09
N TYR A 229 5.99 6.27 8.25
CA TYR A 229 5.25 5.70 7.13
C TYR A 229 4.69 6.77 6.17
N ALA A 230 4.21 7.90 6.71
CA ALA A 230 3.53 8.94 5.93
C ALA A 230 4.48 9.99 5.30
N ALA A 231 5.72 10.13 5.81
CA ALA A 231 6.67 11.13 5.32
C ALA A 231 7.13 10.95 3.87
N PRO A 232 7.43 9.72 3.37
CA PRO A 232 7.95 9.54 2.02
C PRO A 232 7.11 10.17 0.89
N PRO A 233 5.77 9.97 0.79
CA PRO A 233 4.98 10.60 -0.26
C PRO A 233 4.98 12.14 -0.16
N VAL A 234 4.96 12.71 1.06
CA VAL A 234 5.01 14.16 1.28
C VAL A 234 6.34 14.74 0.79
N ILE A 235 7.47 14.12 1.18
CA ILE A 235 8.82 14.56 0.81
C ILE A 235 9.01 14.46 -0.71
N ARG A 236 8.64 13.32 -1.32
CA ARG A 236 8.82 13.10 -2.77
C ARG A 236 7.98 14.05 -3.61
N LEU A 237 6.70 14.20 -3.29
CA LEU A 237 5.81 15.06 -4.08
C LEU A 237 6.16 16.54 -3.91
N THR A 238 6.60 16.96 -2.73
CA THR A 238 7.14 18.30 -2.50
C THR A 238 8.40 18.54 -3.33
N ALA A 239 9.40 17.64 -3.24
CA ALA A 239 10.64 17.76 -4.02
C ALA A 239 10.38 17.80 -5.54
N HIS A 240 9.45 16.97 -6.00
CA HIS A 240 9.02 16.92 -7.39
C HIS A 240 8.34 18.21 -7.86
N GLY A 241 7.46 18.78 -7.03
CA GLY A 241 6.80 20.05 -7.32
C GLY A 241 7.80 21.19 -7.54
N ILE A 242 8.85 21.24 -6.71
CA ILE A 242 9.91 22.27 -6.80
C ILE A 242 10.78 22.06 -8.06
N ARG A 243 11.11 20.81 -8.39
CA ARG A 243 11.96 20.49 -9.56
C ARG A 243 11.27 20.68 -10.91
N ARG A 244 9.95 20.53 -10.96
CA ARG A 244 9.17 20.68 -12.19
C ARG A 244 8.94 22.13 -12.62
N ILE A 245 9.43 23.10 -11.84
CA ILE A 245 9.35 24.51 -12.21
C ILE A 245 10.25 24.76 -13.42
N PRO A 246 9.72 25.30 -14.54
CA PRO A 246 10.48 25.58 -15.75
C PRO A 246 11.70 26.47 -15.50
N ASP A 247 12.81 26.17 -16.16
CA ASP A 247 14.07 26.88 -15.95
C ASP A 247 13.97 28.36 -16.39
N ASN A 248 13.26 28.66 -17.48
CA ASN A 248 13.02 30.03 -17.93
C ASN A 248 12.34 30.93 -16.86
N THR A 249 11.45 30.34 -16.07
CA THR A 249 10.73 31.03 -14.99
C THR A 249 11.65 31.29 -13.80
N ARG A 250 12.61 30.37 -13.56
CA ARG A 250 13.66 30.55 -12.56
C ARG A 250 14.65 31.62 -13.00
N GLU A 251 15.17 31.56 -14.23
CA GLU A 251 16.09 32.55 -14.81
C GLU A 251 15.49 33.97 -14.84
N ALA A 252 14.20 34.09 -15.12
CA ALA A 252 13.49 35.38 -15.03
C ALA A 252 13.46 35.92 -13.59
N SER A 253 13.19 35.06 -12.59
CA SER A 253 13.25 35.43 -11.17
C SER A 253 14.66 35.86 -10.75
N ASP A 254 15.69 35.20 -11.29
CA ASP A 254 17.11 35.46 -11.00
C ASP A 254 17.54 36.80 -11.60
N SER A 255 17.08 37.09 -12.83
CA SER A 255 17.31 38.36 -13.52
C SER A 255 16.67 39.56 -12.80
N LEU A 256 15.60 39.31 -12.03
CA LEU A 256 14.97 40.31 -11.14
C LEU A 256 15.69 40.47 -9.79
N GLY A 257 16.84 39.82 -9.59
CA GLY A 257 17.65 39.96 -8.38
C GLY A 257 17.10 39.26 -7.14
N THR A 258 16.21 38.27 -7.30
CA THR A 258 15.61 37.57 -6.14
C THR A 258 16.62 36.70 -5.40
N THR A 259 16.70 36.89 -4.08
CA THR A 259 17.49 36.01 -3.18
C THR A 259 16.90 34.59 -3.15
N GLY A 260 17.68 33.60 -2.69
CA GLY A 260 17.22 32.21 -2.60
C GLY A 260 15.94 32.04 -1.76
N LEU A 261 15.83 32.74 -0.63
CA LEU A 261 14.63 32.72 0.22
C LEU A 261 13.44 33.42 -0.45
N GLN A 262 13.67 34.58 -1.09
CA GLN A 262 12.62 35.26 -1.85
C GLN A 262 12.12 34.36 -2.97
N ARG A 263 13.01 33.80 -3.79
CA ARG A 263 12.67 32.85 -4.87
C ARG A 263 11.89 31.64 -4.35
N LEU A 264 12.27 31.09 -3.21
CA LEU A 264 11.54 29.98 -2.59
C LEU A 264 10.10 30.39 -2.22
N LEU A 265 9.94 31.52 -1.52
CA LEU A 265 8.65 31.96 -0.98
C LEU A 265 7.71 32.56 -2.04
N THR A 266 8.24 33.27 -3.03
CA THR A 266 7.44 33.99 -4.04
C THR A 266 7.23 33.22 -5.33
N LEU A 267 8.17 32.34 -5.71
CA LEU A 267 8.11 31.57 -6.96
C LEU A 267 7.87 30.08 -6.68
N GLN A 268 8.78 29.43 -5.94
CA GLN A 268 8.84 27.98 -5.92
C GLN A 268 7.68 27.33 -5.14
N LEU A 269 7.44 27.76 -3.90
CA LEU A 269 6.32 27.24 -3.10
C LEU A 269 4.96 27.54 -3.76
N PRO A 270 4.69 28.76 -4.28
CA PRO A 270 3.44 29.04 -4.97
C PRO A 270 3.22 28.19 -6.23
N MET A 271 4.25 27.93 -7.04
CA MET A 271 4.13 27.07 -8.23
C MET A 271 4.02 25.58 -7.88
N ALA A 272 4.73 25.13 -6.83
CA ALA A 272 4.72 23.75 -6.38
C ALA A 272 3.47 23.39 -5.53
N ARG A 273 2.68 24.37 -5.07
CA ARG A 273 1.58 24.17 -4.10
C ARG A 273 0.65 23.02 -4.45
N ARG A 274 0.30 22.82 -5.72
CA ARG A 274 -0.61 21.74 -6.14
C ARG A 274 0.01 20.38 -5.85
N THR A 275 1.29 20.21 -6.20
CA THR A 275 2.02 18.96 -5.96
C THR A 275 2.29 18.75 -4.48
N ILE A 276 2.59 19.81 -3.73
CA ILE A 276 2.71 19.73 -2.26
C ILE A 276 1.41 19.26 -1.64
N VAL A 277 0.26 19.83 -2.03
CA VAL A 277 -1.04 19.41 -1.48
C VAL A 277 -1.43 18.00 -1.91
N MET A 278 -1.07 17.55 -3.11
CA MET A 278 -1.17 16.12 -3.47
C MET A 278 -0.33 15.27 -2.51
N GLY A 279 0.88 15.72 -2.17
CA GLY A 279 1.73 15.12 -1.14
C GLY A 279 1.05 15.04 0.22
N ILE A 280 0.43 16.13 0.67
CA ILE A 280 -0.35 16.17 1.91
C ILE A 280 -1.47 15.13 1.88
N ASN A 281 -2.25 15.05 0.80
CA ASN A 281 -3.34 14.07 0.69
C ASN A 281 -2.82 12.64 0.77
N GLN A 282 -1.74 12.32 0.06
CA GLN A 282 -1.13 10.99 0.10
C GLN A 282 -0.52 10.68 1.48
N GLY A 283 0.08 11.67 2.14
CA GLY A 283 0.58 11.53 3.51
C GLY A 283 -0.55 11.27 4.52
N THR A 284 -1.67 11.99 4.41
CA THR A 284 -2.85 11.76 5.25
C THR A 284 -3.44 10.37 5.04
N MET A 285 -3.56 9.91 3.78
CA MET A 285 -4.07 8.57 3.48
C MET A 285 -3.11 7.48 3.98
N ALA A 286 -1.79 7.67 3.83
CA ALA A 286 -0.79 6.77 4.40
C ALA A 286 -0.88 6.72 5.93
N ALA A 287 -1.02 7.88 6.59
CA ALA A 287 -1.17 7.95 8.04
C ALA A 287 -2.41 7.20 8.54
N LEU A 288 -3.53 7.30 7.81
CA LEU A 288 -4.75 6.57 8.15
C LEU A 288 -4.61 5.05 7.93
N SER A 289 -3.96 4.64 6.84
CA SER A 289 -3.66 3.23 6.60
C SER A 289 -2.82 2.60 7.71
N MET A 290 -2.06 3.41 8.45
CA MET A 290 -1.24 2.95 9.57
C MET A 290 -2.04 2.70 10.85
N VAL A 291 -3.27 3.21 10.98
CA VAL A 291 -4.06 3.16 12.23
C VAL A 291 -4.23 1.73 12.77
N THR A 292 -4.55 0.78 11.90
CA THR A 292 -4.77 -0.62 12.32
C THR A 292 -3.48 -1.32 12.72
N ILE A 293 -2.37 -0.97 12.08
CA ILE A 293 -1.05 -1.52 12.42
C ILE A 293 -0.52 -0.88 13.70
N ALA A 294 -0.72 0.43 13.88
CA ALA A 294 -0.37 1.15 15.10
C ALA A 294 -1.11 0.61 16.34
N ALA A 295 -2.31 0.06 16.19
CA ALA A 295 -3.02 -0.59 17.29
C ALA A 295 -2.28 -1.79 17.90
N LEU A 296 -1.34 -2.41 17.16
CA LEU A 296 -0.52 -3.52 17.65
C LEU A 296 0.53 -3.09 18.66
N ILE A 297 0.91 -1.80 18.68
CA ILE A 297 1.72 -1.19 19.74
C ILE A 297 0.85 -0.39 20.72
N ALA A 298 -0.38 -0.89 20.93
CA ALA A 298 -1.36 -0.36 21.88
C ALA A 298 -1.75 1.12 21.64
N ALA A 299 -1.78 1.56 20.38
CA ALA A 299 -2.44 2.82 20.04
C ALA A 299 -3.96 2.72 20.32
N PRO A 300 -4.56 3.67 21.06
CA PRO A 300 -6.00 3.68 21.28
C PRO A 300 -6.77 4.01 19.99
N GLY A 301 -8.03 3.60 19.93
CA GLY A 301 -8.96 3.94 18.85
C GLY A 301 -9.47 2.73 18.05
N LEU A 302 -10.08 3.02 16.89
CA LEU A 302 -10.75 2.04 16.03
C LEU A 302 -9.84 0.85 15.64
N GLY A 303 -8.55 1.10 15.46
CA GLY A 303 -7.59 0.05 15.11
C GLY A 303 -7.56 -1.06 16.17
N GLN A 304 -7.66 -0.71 17.46
CA GLN A 304 -7.66 -1.67 18.56
C GLN A 304 -8.93 -2.51 18.58
N THR A 305 -10.08 -1.90 18.27
CA THR A 305 -11.37 -2.61 18.11
C THR A 305 -11.27 -3.64 16.99
N VAL A 306 -10.66 -3.29 15.85
CA VAL A 306 -10.45 -4.22 14.74
C VAL A 306 -9.47 -5.35 15.10
N VAL A 307 -8.35 -5.05 15.77
CA VAL A 307 -7.38 -6.08 16.19
C VAL A 307 -8.01 -7.06 17.18
N ARG A 308 -8.79 -6.58 18.16
CA ARG A 308 -9.51 -7.44 19.11
C ARG A 308 -10.52 -8.33 18.38
N ALA A 309 -11.28 -7.75 17.45
CA ALA A 309 -12.26 -8.49 16.64
C ALA A 309 -11.59 -9.57 15.76
N LEU A 310 -10.39 -9.31 15.22
CA LEU A 310 -9.60 -10.32 14.53
C LEU A 310 -9.18 -11.46 15.46
N GLN A 311 -8.69 -11.14 16.66
CA GLN A 311 -8.24 -12.13 17.65
C GLN A 311 -9.40 -12.98 18.18
N SER A 312 -10.59 -12.39 18.34
CA SER A 312 -11.80 -13.09 18.80
C SER A 312 -12.65 -13.66 17.68
N LEU A 313 -12.23 -13.52 16.41
CA LEU A 313 -12.99 -13.96 15.22
C LEU A 313 -14.39 -13.32 15.11
N ASP A 314 -14.58 -12.11 15.64
CA ASP A 314 -15.86 -11.39 15.62
C ASP A 314 -16.00 -10.54 14.34
N VAL A 315 -16.64 -11.12 13.33
CA VAL A 315 -16.84 -10.50 12.01
C VAL A 315 -17.68 -9.21 12.12
N GLY A 316 -18.72 -9.22 12.95
CA GLY A 316 -19.63 -8.09 13.12
C GLY A 316 -18.95 -6.88 13.71
N THR A 317 -18.19 -7.06 14.78
CA THR A 317 -17.40 -5.96 15.39
C THR A 317 -16.33 -5.45 14.45
N ALA A 318 -15.65 -6.34 13.72
CA ALA A 318 -14.64 -5.96 12.74
C ALA A 318 -15.21 -5.11 11.59
N VAL A 319 -16.38 -5.48 11.05
CA VAL A 319 -17.06 -4.73 10.00
C VAL A 319 -17.60 -3.40 10.52
N ASN A 320 -18.20 -3.36 11.72
CA ASN A 320 -18.70 -2.11 12.31
C ASN A 320 -17.57 -1.09 12.50
N ALA A 321 -16.45 -1.51 13.11
CA ALA A 321 -15.29 -0.64 13.30
C ALA A 321 -14.59 -0.30 11.98
N GLY A 322 -14.52 -1.25 11.05
CA GLY A 322 -13.94 -1.05 9.73
C GLY A 322 -14.70 -0.02 8.89
N LEU A 323 -16.04 -0.07 8.94
CA LEU A 323 -16.90 0.95 8.34
C LEU A 323 -16.58 2.34 8.91
N SER A 324 -16.37 2.45 10.23
CA SER A 324 -16.00 3.72 10.86
C SER A 324 -14.65 4.23 10.35
N ILE A 325 -13.65 3.36 10.19
CA ILE A 325 -12.33 3.76 9.65
C ILE A 325 -12.46 4.26 8.20
N VAL A 326 -13.26 3.59 7.37
CA VAL A 326 -13.51 4.00 5.97
C VAL A 326 -14.22 5.35 5.91
N LEU A 327 -15.25 5.56 6.74
CA LEU A 327 -15.95 6.84 6.78
C LEU A 327 -15.03 7.98 7.25
N LEU A 328 -14.16 7.72 8.23
CA LEU A 328 -13.13 8.66 8.66
C LEU A 328 -12.15 8.98 7.52
N ALA A 329 -11.75 7.98 6.73
CA ALA A 329 -10.94 8.15 5.53
C ALA A 329 -11.58 9.10 4.53
N ILE A 330 -12.86 8.87 4.24
CA ILE A 330 -13.63 9.68 3.31
C ILE A 330 -13.71 11.12 3.82
N VAL A 331 -13.97 11.35 5.11
CA VAL A 331 -13.99 12.71 5.67
C VAL A 331 -12.63 13.39 5.50
N LEU A 332 -11.54 12.73 5.88
CA LEU A 332 -10.19 13.30 5.78
C LEU A 332 -9.78 13.61 4.32
N ASP A 333 -10.04 12.69 3.39
CA ASP A 333 -9.77 12.90 1.96
C ASP A 333 -10.60 14.08 1.41
N ARG A 334 -11.89 14.14 1.73
CA ARG A 334 -12.78 15.20 1.23
C ARG A 334 -12.42 16.57 1.80
N VAL A 335 -12.07 16.66 3.09
CA VAL A 335 -11.61 17.91 3.73
C VAL A 335 -10.30 18.37 3.12
N THR A 336 -9.31 17.47 2.99
CA THR A 336 -7.98 17.78 2.43
C THR A 336 -8.07 18.17 0.95
N THR A 337 -8.86 17.44 0.17
CA THR A 337 -9.10 17.75 -1.25
C THR A 337 -9.84 19.07 -1.43
N ALA A 338 -10.82 19.38 -0.58
CA ALA A 338 -11.53 20.65 -0.64
C ALA A 338 -10.62 21.83 -0.28
N ALA A 339 -9.70 21.65 0.68
CA ALA A 339 -8.64 22.60 0.99
C ALA A 339 -7.75 22.85 -0.24
N SER A 340 -7.37 21.78 -0.93
CA SER A 340 -6.54 21.82 -2.15
C SER A 340 -7.16 22.64 -3.27
N ARG A 341 -8.39 22.30 -3.67
CA ARG A 341 -9.10 22.99 -4.76
C ARG A 341 -9.30 24.48 -4.47
N ARG A 342 -9.33 24.86 -3.20
CA ARG A 342 -9.46 26.26 -2.79
C ARG A 342 -8.17 27.05 -2.95
N ALA A 343 -7.01 26.40 -2.84
CA ALA A 343 -5.71 27.03 -3.04
C ALA A 343 -5.41 27.30 -4.54
N GLU A 344 -6.30 26.94 -5.47
CA GLU A 344 -6.15 27.21 -6.90
C GLU A 344 -6.42 28.70 -7.25
N PRO A 345 -5.51 29.37 -7.97
CA PRO A 345 -5.72 30.71 -8.51
C PRO A 345 -6.93 30.69 -9.44
N GLY A 346 -7.85 31.63 -9.26
CA GLY A 346 -9.09 31.70 -10.03
C GLY A 346 -10.29 31.01 -9.36
N ALA A 347 -10.09 30.11 -8.38
CA ALA A 347 -11.21 29.53 -7.62
C ALA A 347 -11.97 30.59 -6.78
N ALA A 348 -11.29 31.69 -6.42
CA ALA A 348 -11.88 32.84 -5.76
C ALA A 348 -12.78 33.68 -6.68
N ALA A 349 -12.52 33.72 -7.99
CA ALA A 349 -13.27 34.51 -8.98
C ALA A 349 -14.64 33.90 -9.33
N LYS A 350 -14.80 32.58 -9.17
CA LYS A 350 -16.04 31.84 -9.47
C LYS A 350 -17.11 31.88 -8.37
N ARG A 351 -16.92 32.63 -7.28
CA ARG A 351 -17.81 32.59 -6.10
C ARG A 351 -18.88 33.68 -6.13
N ARG A 352 -20.15 33.26 -5.99
CA ARG A 352 -21.35 34.12 -5.91
C ARG A 352 -21.50 34.92 -4.61
N LEU A 353 -20.94 34.45 -3.48
CA LEU A 353 -20.98 35.19 -2.20
C LEU A 353 -19.74 36.08 -2.03
N GLY A 354 -19.95 37.37 -1.73
CA GLY A 354 -18.87 38.29 -1.37
C GLY A 354 -18.09 37.84 -0.13
N ARG A 355 -16.78 38.16 -0.08
CA ARG A 355 -15.87 37.74 1.01
C ARG A 355 -16.40 38.10 2.42
N LYS A 356 -17.02 39.28 2.56
CA LYS A 356 -17.59 39.76 3.84
C LYS A 356 -18.77 38.92 4.32
N ALA A 357 -19.70 38.57 3.43
CA ALA A 357 -20.87 37.74 3.77
C ALA A 357 -20.43 36.34 4.24
N ARG A 358 -19.42 35.75 3.59
CA ARG A 358 -18.87 34.46 4.03
C ARG A 358 -18.16 34.55 5.38
N ALA A 359 -17.39 35.61 5.62
CA ALA A 359 -16.75 35.82 6.92
C ALA A 359 -17.80 35.96 8.03
N GLY A 360 -18.90 36.68 7.78
CA GLY A 360 -20.04 36.78 8.69
C GLY A 360 -20.68 35.42 8.99
N LEU A 361 -20.98 34.61 7.95
CA LEU A 361 -21.51 33.26 8.12
C LEU A 361 -20.58 32.34 8.92
N LEU A 362 -19.27 32.40 8.67
CA LEU A 362 -18.29 31.62 9.42
C LEU A 362 -18.18 32.10 10.88
N GLY A 363 -18.33 33.41 11.13
CA GLY A 363 -18.38 33.98 12.48
C GLY A 363 -19.61 33.55 13.27
N ILE A 364 -20.79 33.57 12.65
CA ILE A 364 -22.03 33.06 13.26
C ILE A 364 -21.90 31.57 13.55
N ALA A 365 -21.40 30.79 12.59
CA ALA A 365 -21.17 29.36 12.79
C ALA A 365 -20.16 29.09 13.92
N LEU A 366 -19.13 29.92 14.06
CA LEU A 366 -18.17 29.81 15.17
C LEU A 366 -18.85 30.06 16.53
N ALA A 367 -19.73 31.08 16.62
CA ALA A 367 -20.47 31.35 17.84
C ALA A 367 -21.37 30.16 18.24
N VAL A 368 -22.05 29.53 17.27
CA VAL A 368 -22.83 28.30 17.50
C VAL A 368 -21.93 27.16 18.01
N VAL A 369 -20.75 26.98 17.42
CA VAL A 369 -19.79 25.97 17.90
C VAL A 369 -19.34 26.24 19.33
N LEU A 370 -19.05 27.49 19.69
CA LEU A 370 -18.67 27.84 21.05
C LEU A 370 -19.78 27.51 22.06
N VAL A 371 -21.04 27.72 21.67
CA VAL A 371 -22.20 27.28 22.47
C VAL A 371 -22.25 25.75 22.59
N MET A 372 -22.07 25.01 21.49
CA MET A 372 -22.04 23.54 21.51
C MET A 372 -20.90 23.00 22.39
N VAL A 373 -19.71 23.61 22.31
CA VAL A 373 -18.57 23.29 23.18
C VAL A 373 -18.93 23.56 24.63
N GLN A 374 -19.52 24.71 24.95
CA GLN A 374 -19.92 25.04 26.32
C GLN A 374 -20.97 24.06 26.87
N LEU A 375 -21.99 23.72 26.06
CA LEU A 375 -23.00 22.71 26.42
C LEU A 375 -22.36 21.35 26.66
N SER A 376 -21.38 20.96 25.83
CA SER A 376 -20.65 19.69 26.01
C SER A 376 -19.86 19.62 27.31
N ARG A 377 -19.58 20.76 27.97
CA ARG A 377 -18.89 20.80 29.26
C ARG A 377 -19.86 20.79 30.45
N THR A 378 -21.02 21.43 30.28
CA THR A 378 -21.98 21.61 31.38
C THR A 378 -23.03 20.50 31.44
N MET A 379 -23.33 19.84 30.32
CA MET A 379 -24.42 18.85 30.23
C MET A 379 -23.91 17.48 29.80
N LEU A 380 -24.31 16.42 30.54
CA LEU A 380 -23.89 15.04 30.27
C LEU A 380 -24.32 14.55 28.87
N TRP A 381 -25.55 14.86 28.45
CA TRP A 381 -26.07 14.44 27.13
C TRP A 381 -25.31 15.06 25.95
N ALA A 382 -24.63 16.18 26.18
CA ALA A 382 -23.79 16.85 25.18
C ALA A 382 -22.30 16.46 25.34
N ALA A 383 -21.90 15.98 26.51
CA ALA A 383 -20.57 15.46 26.82
C ALA A 383 -20.36 14.05 26.23
N ALA A 384 -21.27 13.13 26.57
CA ALA A 384 -21.28 11.75 26.12
C ALA A 384 -22.43 11.48 25.15
N PHE A 385 -22.18 10.69 24.10
CA PHE A 385 -23.22 10.37 23.13
C PHE A 385 -24.32 9.53 23.81
N PRO A 386 -25.62 9.83 23.59
CA PRO A 386 -26.71 9.09 24.20
C PRO A 386 -26.68 7.61 23.83
N GLN A 387 -26.59 6.73 24.84
CA GLN A 387 -26.45 5.28 24.62
C GLN A 387 -27.74 4.62 24.12
N ASP A 388 -28.91 5.20 24.40
CA ASP A 388 -30.21 4.68 23.94
C ASP A 388 -30.36 4.74 22.41
N LEU A 389 -29.55 5.58 21.74
CA LEU A 389 -29.52 5.71 20.29
C LEU A 389 -28.49 4.78 19.63
N ASN A 390 -27.78 3.95 20.39
CA ASN A 390 -26.72 3.10 19.89
C ASN A 390 -27.28 1.94 19.05
N VAL A 391 -27.15 2.05 17.73
CA VAL A 391 -27.48 1.00 16.73
C VAL A 391 -26.31 0.07 16.43
N GLY A 392 -25.13 0.31 17.03
CA GLY A 392 -23.93 -0.51 16.88
C GLY A 392 -24.19 -2.01 17.12
N PRO A 393 -24.83 -2.42 18.23
CA PRO A 393 -25.18 -3.82 18.48
C PRO A 393 -26.05 -4.43 17.37
N ALA A 394 -27.00 -3.67 16.81
CA ALA A 394 -27.84 -4.15 15.71
C ALA A 394 -27.04 -4.36 14.42
N ILE A 395 -26.09 -3.46 14.11
CA ILE A 395 -25.18 -3.62 12.97
C ILE A 395 -24.33 -4.88 13.15
N VAL A 396 -23.72 -5.05 14.33
CA VAL A 396 -22.89 -6.21 14.67
C VAL A 396 -23.68 -7.51 14.56
N GLN A 397 -24.89 -7.56 15.12
CA GLN A 397 -25.77 -8.73 15.05
C GLN A 397 -26.20 -9.04 13.61
N ALA A 398 -26.56 -8.03 12.81
CA ALA A 398 -26.94 -8.22 11.41
C ALA A 398 -25.78 -8.81 10.60
N VAL A 399 -24.56 -8.29 10.77
CA VAL A 399 -23.36 -8.80 10.10
C VAL A 399 -23.01 -10.20 10.58
N ASN A 400 -23.05 -10.48 11.89
CA ASN A 400 -22.78 -11.82 12.42
C ASN A 400 -23.79 -12.84 11.92
N THR A 401 -25.08 -12.47 11.87
CA THR A 401 -26.14 -13.33 11.31
C THR A 401 -25.88 -13.64 9.84
N ALA A 402 -25.54 -12.62 9.03
CA ALA A 402 -25.20 -12.80 7.62
C ALA A 402 -23.94 -13.65 7.44
N SER A 403 -22.92 -13.43 8.27
CA SER A 403 -21.67 -14.19 8.25
C SER A 403 -21.89 -15.66 8.60
N HIS A 404 -22.66 -15.94 9.67
CA HIS A 404 -23.00 -17.30 10.05
C HIS A 404 -23.82 -18.01 8.98
N TRP A 405 -24.80 -17.32 8.39
CA TRP A 405 -25.56 -17.86 7.26
C TRP A 405 -24.64 -18.21 6.08
N LEU A 406 -23.69 -17.33 5.74
CA LEU A 406 -22.76 -17.56 4.64
C LEU A 406 -21.83 -18.76 4.94
N GLN A 407 -21.32 -18.85 6.15
CA GLN A 407 -20.49 -19.96 6.61
C GLN A 407 -21.26 -21.28 6.58
N SER A 408 -22.50 -21.33 7.04
CA SER A 408 -23.28 -22.57 7.08
C SER A 408 -23.67 -23.05 5.69
N ASN A 409 -24.10 -22.14 4.81
CA ASN A 409 -24.64 -22.50 3.49
C ASN A 409 -23.57 -22.72 2.42
N VAL A 410 -22.40 -22.10 2.56
CA VAL A 410 -21.33 -22.17 1.54
C VAL A 410 -20.13 -22.99 2.03
N SER A 411 -20.17 -23.55 3.24
CA SER A 411 -19.09 -24.35 3.85
C SER A 411 -18.52 -25.43 2.93
N LEU A 412 -19.38 -26.20 2.25
CA LEU A 412 -18.93 -27.26 1.33
C LEU A 412 -18.04 -26.68 0.22
N PHE A 413 -18.46 -25.57 -0.39
CA PHE A 413 -17.69 -24.91 -1.44
C PHE A 413 -16.43 -24.26 -0.88
N THR A 414 -16.50 -23.53 0.25
CA THR A 414 -15.34 -22.82 0.81
C THR A 414 -14.25 -23.79 1.26
N VAL A 415 -14.62 -24.88 1.93
CA VAL A 415 -13.68 -25.93 2.36
C VAL A 415 -13.13 -26.67 1.15
N SER A 416 -13.95 -27.08 0.18
CA SER A 416 -13.47 -27.79 -1.01
C SER A 416 -12.53 -26.93 -1.85
N LEU A 417 -12.82 -25.63 -1.99
CA LEU A 417 -11.93 -24.69 -2.68
C LEU A 417 -10.61 -24.52 -1.92
N ARG A 418 -10.67 -24.33 -0.60
CA ARG A 418 -9.50 -24.18 0.26
C ARG A 418 -8.60 -25.41 0.18
N GLU A 419 -9.15 -26.59 0.45
CA GLU A 419 -8.40 -27.86 0.43
C GLU A 419 -7.93 -28.19 -0.98
N GLY A 420 -8.76 -27.97 -2.00
CA GLY A 420 -8.41 -28.17 -3.40
C GLY A 420 -7.21 -27.32 -3.81
N VAL A 421 -7.28 -26.00 -3.63
CA VAL A 421 -6.16 -25.09 -3.98
C VAL A 421 -4.93 -25.39 -3.12
N THR A 422 -5.12 -25.67 -1.83
CA THR A 422 -3.99 -25.95 -0.92
C THR A 422 -3.28 -27.25 -1.30
N GLY A 423 -4.03 -28.33 -1.54
CA GLY A 423 -3.49 -29.64 -1.87
C GLY A 423 -2.94 -29.73 -3.29
N THR A 424 -3.57 -29.09 -4.28
CA THR A 424 -3.21 -29.26 -5.70
C THR A 424 -2.24 -28.22 -6.22
N ILE A 425 -2.24 -27.00 -5.66
CA ILE A 425 -1.41 -25.89 -6.15
C ILE A 425 -0.37 -25.50 -5.10
N LEU A 426 -0.81 -25.17 -3.88
CA LEU A 426 0.09 -24.60 -2.88
C LEU A 426 1.11 -25.60 -2.34
N ASN A 427 0.67 -26.76 -1.84
CA ASN A 427 1.57 -27.75 -1.24
C ASN A 427 2.61 -28.27 -2.25
N PRO A 428 2.25 -28.69 -3.48
CA PRO A 428 3.25 -29.19 -4.43
C PRO A 428 4.26 -28.11 -4.83
N PHE A 429 3.79 -26.88 -5.06
CA PHE A 429 4.67 -25.77 -5.43
C PHE A 429 5.56 -25.32 -4.27
N GLN A 430 5.02 -25.33 -3.05
CA GLN A 430 5.79 -25.05 -1.84
C GLN A 430 6.87 -26.12 -1.64
N SER A 431 6.51 -27.40 -1.67
CA SER A 431 7.48 -28.51 -1.56
C SER A 431 8.58 -28.41 -2.61
N LEU A 432 8.23 -28.08 -3.86
CA LEU A 432 9.21 -27.87 -4.92
C LEU A 432 10.23 -26.77 -4.57
N LEU A 433 9.83 -25.72 -3.85
CA LEU A 433 10.73 -24.65 -3.41
C LEU A 433 11.47 -24.99 -2.11
N THR A 434 10.79 -25.57 -1.12
CA THR A 434 11.32 -25.77 0.24
C THR A 434 12.15 -27.05 0.37
N GLU A 435 11.82 -28.08 -0.39
CA GLU A 435 12.51 -29.38 -0.31
C GLU A 435 13.63 -29.52 -1.36
N THR A 436 13.72 -28.59 -2.31
CA THR A 436 14.89 -28.49 -3.20
C THR A 436 16.12 -28.02 -2.42
N PRO A 437 17.28 -28.68 -2.56
CA PRO A 437 18.52 -28.22 -1.94
C PRO A 437 18.83 -26.76 -2.28
N PHE A 438 19.20 -25.98 -1.27
CA PHE A 438 19.32 -24.52 -1.41
C PHE A 438 20.25 -24.09 -2.56
N PHE A 439 21.38 -24.79 -2.75
CA PHE A 439 22.36 -24.47 -3.77
C PHE A 439 21.84 -24.66 -5.21
N ILE A 440 20.94 -25.63 -5.42
CA ILE A 440 20.30 -25.85 -6.72
C ILE A 440 19.35 -24.70 -7.01
N LEU A 441 18.50 -24.36 -6.04
CA LEU A 441 17.51 -23.30 -6.22
C LEU A 441 18.21 -21.93 -6.39
N VAL A 442 19.31 -21.67 -5.68
CA VAL A 442 20.17 -20.50 -5.90
C VAL A 442 20.68 -20.44 -7.34
N ALA A 443 21.19 -21.55 -7.86
CA ALA A 443 21.68 -21.62 -9.24
C ALA A 443 20.53 -21.40 -10.25
N VAL A 444 19.36 -22.01 -10.03
CA VAL A 444 18.17 -21.86 -10.88
C VAL A 444 17.74 -20.40 -10.93
N VAL A 445 17.57 -19.74 -9.79
CA VAL A 445 17.18 -18.33 -9.72
C VAL A 445 18.23 -17.44 -10.38
N ALA A 446 19.52 -17.72 -10.19
CA ALA A 446 20.62 -16.97 -10.82
C ALA A 446 20.62 -17.12 -12.35
N ILE A 447 20.36 -18.32 -12.88
CA ILE A 447 20.25 -18.58 -14.33
C ILE A 447 19.03 -17.84 -14.90
N VAL A 448 17.89 -17.88 -14.22
CA VAL A 448 16.68 -17.14 -14.61
C VAL A 448 16.99 -15.64 -14.63
N ALA A 449 17.59 -15.09 -13.58
CA ALA A 449 17.99 -13.69 -13.49
C ALA A 449 18.97 -13.29 -14.61
N TYR A 450 19.96 -14.12 -14.91
CA TYR A 450 20.88 -13.90 -16.03
C TYR A 450 20.14 -13.86 -17.37
N ALA A 451 19.19 -14.77 -17.58
CA ALA A 451 18.39 -14.84 -18.79
C ALA A 451 17.45 -13.63 -18.96
N LEU A 452 16.99 -13.02 -17.86
CA LEU A 452 16.10 -11.86 -17.87
C LEU A 452 16.85 -10.53 -18.05
N GLY A 453 17.95 -10.32 -17.34
CA GLY A 453 18.62 -9.01 -17.23
C GLY A 453 20.15 -9.04 -17.27
N GLY A 454 20.76 -10.18 -17.62
CA GLY A 454 22.21 -10.36 -17.71
C GLY A 454 22.90 -10.48 -16.35
N TRP A 455 24.23 -10.35 -16.36
CA TRP A 455 25.07 -10.67 -15.20
C TRP A 455 24.79 -9.79 -13.97
N LYS A 456 24.53 -8.49 -14.17
CA LYS A 456 24.27 -7.56 -13.06
C LYS A 456 23.03 -7.98 -12.27
N LEU A 457 21.98 -8.39 -12.97
CA LEU A 457 20.77 -8.88 -12.33
C LEU A 457 21.04 -10.19 -11.60
N ALA A 458 21.73 -11.14 -12.24
CA ALA A 458 22.11 -12.41 -11.61
C ALA A 458 22.89 -12.19 -10.31
N ALA A 459 23.90 -11.32 -10.32
CA ALA A 459 24.71 -11.01 -9.14
C ALA A 459 23.88 -10.40 -8.00
N VAL A 460 22.99 -9.45 -8.31
CA VAL A 460 22.10 -8.86 -7.30
C VAL A 460 21.16 -9.91 -6.72
N THR A 461 20.55 -10.76 -7.56
CA THR A 461 19.63 -11.82 -7.09
C THR A 461 20.35 -12.89 -6.27
N THR A 462 21.59 -13.26 -6.63
CA THR A 462 22.40 -14.21 -5.86
C THR A 462 22.84 -13.59 -4.53
N ALA A 463 23.18 -12.30 -4.51
CA ALA A 463 23.50 -11.59 -3.27
C ALA A 463 22.29 -11.54 -2.31
N CYS A 464 21.09 -11.22 -2.81
CA CYS A 464 19.87 -11.27 -1.99
C CYS A 464 19.64 -12.66 -1.38
N GLN A 465 19.81 -13.72 -2.17
CA GLN A 465 19.69 -15.10 -1.68
C GLN A 465 20.77 -15.44 -0.64
N GLY A 466 22.01 -15.03 -0.86
CA GLY A 466 23.09 -15.19 0.10
C GLY A 466 22.80 -14.51 1.44
N VAL A 467 22.18 -13.33 1.42
CA VAL A 467 21.73 -12.66 2.65
C VAL A 467 20.62 -13.47 3.34
N ILE A 468 19.62 -13.96 2.61
CA ILE A 468 18.54 -14.79 3.20
C ILE A 468 19.10 -16.06 3.85
N ILE A 469 20.09 -16.70 3.22
CA ILE A 469 20.79 -17.87 3.76
C ILE A 469 21.57 -17.49 5.03
N TYR A 470 22.30 -16.37 5.01
CA TYR A 470 23.04 -15.87 6.17
C TYR A 470 22.13 -15.55 7.36
N LEU A 471 20.91 -15.05 7.09
CA LEU A 471 19.89 -14.82 8.11
C LEU A 471 19.34 -16.13 8.71
N GLY A 472 19.60 -17.29 8.09
CA GLY A 472 19.12 -18.59 8.58
C GLY A 472 17.62 -18.82 8.35
N LEU A 473 17.03 -18.11 7.39
CA LEU A 473 15.57 -18.10 7.14
C LEU A 473 15.23 -18.54 5.71
N TRP A 474 16.06 -19.41 5.13
CA TRP A 474 15.89 -19.87 3.75
C TRP A 474 14.57 -20.59 3.53
N SER A 475 14.25 -21.60 4.36
CA SER A 475 13.02 -22.38 4.22
C SER A 475 11.78 -21.49 4.38
N ASP A 476 11.74 -20.63 5.40
CA ASP A 476 10.64 -19.68 5.63
C ASP A 476 10.49 -18.67 4.50
N ALA A 477 11.60 -18.23 3.89
CA ALA A 477 11.58 -17.41 2.70
C ALA A 477 10.99 -18.13 1.49
N MET A 478 11.28 -19.43 1.31
CA MET A 478 10.71 -20.24 0.24
C MET A 478 9.21 -20.49 0.42
N VAL A 479 8.75 -20.72 1.64
CA VAL A 479 7.30 -20.77 1.98
C VAL A 479 6.61 -19.46 1.60
N THR A 480 7.23 -18.34 1.98
CA THR A 480 6.72 -17.00 1.68
C THR A 480 6.68 -16.73 0.17
N LEU A 481 7.75 -17.10 -0.54
CA LEU A 481 7.87 -16.95 -1.99
C LEU A 481 6.79 -17.76 -2.71
N ALA A 482 6.55 -19.01 -2.29
CA ALA A 482 5.55 -19.89 -2.88
C ALA A 482 4.15 -19.25 -2.82
N GLY A 483 3.71 -18.84 -1.63
CA GLY A 483 2.41 -18.19 -1.45
C GLY A 483 2.30 -16.86 -2.20
N THR A 484 3.38 -16.07 -2.21
CA THR A 484 3.42 -14.77 -2.90
C THR A 484 3.30 -14.93 -4.42
N LEU A 485 4.01 -15.89 -5.02
CA LEU A 485 3.96 -16.15 -6.46
C LEU A 485 2.58 -16.68 -6.88
N VAL A 486 1.98 -17.58 -6.11
CA VAL A 486 0.63 -18.10 -6.40
C VAL A 486 -0.42 -16.99 -6.29
N ALA A 487 -0.38 -16.18 -5.23
CA ALA A 487 -1.24 -15.00 -5.11
C ALA A 487 -1.05 -14.04 -6.29
N THR A 488 0.19 -13.76 -6.68
CA THR A 488 0.50 -12.85 -7.79
C THR A 488 -0.03 -13.39 -9.12
N ALA A 489 0.05 -14.69 -9.36
CA ALA A 489 -0.51 -15.33 -10.55
C ALA A 489 -2.04 -15.12 -10.61
N VAL A 490 -2.74 -15.34 -9.50
CA VAL A 490 -4.19 -15.09 -9.41
C VAL A 490 -4.52 -13.60 -9.60
N VAL A 491 -3.76 -12.71 -8.96
CA VAL A 491 -3.88 -11.25 -9.14
C VAL A 491 -3.73 -10.85 -10.60
N MET A 492 -2.80 -11.46 -11.34
CA MET A 492 -2.62 -11.18 -12.77
C MET A 492 -3.73 -11.74 -13.64
N VAL A 493 -4.29 -12.90 -13.30
CA VAL A 493 -5.49 -13.42 -13.97
C VAL A 493 -6.65 -12.45 -13.78
N LEU A 494 -6.92 -12.01 -12.55
CA LEU A 494 -7.95 -11.01 -12.26
C LEU A 494 -7.66 -9.67 -12.96
N GLY A 495 -6.40 -9.23 -12.93
CA GLY A 495 -5.91 -8.03 -13.58
C GLY A 495 -6.16 -8.02 -15.08
N ILE A 496 -5.87 -9.13 -15.76
CA ILE A 496 -6.13 -9.28 -17.20
C ILE A 496 -7.63 -9.34 -17.47
N VAL A 497 -8.39 -10.15 -16.74
CA VAL A 497 -9.84 -10.33 -16.98
C VAL A 497 -10.61 -9.03 -16.77
N PHE A 498 -10.52 -8.45 -15.57
CA PHE A 498 -11.27 -7.24 -15.23
C PHE A 498 -10.63 -5.99 -15.84
N GLY A 499 -9.29 -5.94 -15.93
CA GLY A 499 -8.60 -4.80 -16.51
C GLY A 499 -8.85 -4.66 -18.01
N VAL A 500 -8.83 -5.75 -18.78
CA VAL A 500 -9.21 -5.69 -20.21
C VAL A 500 -10.68 -5.31 -20.37
N ALA A 501 -11.57 -5.84 -19.53
CA ALA A 501 -12.99 -5.48 -19.56
C ALA A 501 -13.22 -3.97 -19.28
N MET A 502 -12.55 -3.42 -18.26
CA MET A 502 -12.60 -1.99 -17.94
C MET A 502 -11.98 -1.12 -19.04
N GLY A 503 -10.78 -1.49 -19.53
CA GLY A 503 -10.08 -0.70 -20.55
C GLY A 503 -10.78 -0.64 -21.90
N ARG A 504 -11.66 -1.61 -22.20
CA ARG A 504 -12.47 -1.64 -23.42
C ARG A 504 -13.85 -1.00 -23.29
N SER A 505 -14.34 -0.80 -22.07
CA SER A 505 -15.71 -0.32 -21.83
C SER A 505 -15.75 0.75 -20.77
N SER A 506 -16.02 1.98 -21.18
CA SER A 506 -16.19 3.12 -20.26
C SER A 506 -17.29 2.88 -19.22
N ARG A 507 -18.31 2.09 -19.55
CA ARG A 507 -19.37 1.71 -18.59
C ARG A 507 -18.85 0.79 -17.49
N VAL A 508 -18.01 -0.19 -17.85
CA VAL A 508 -17.42 -1.13 -16.88
C VAL A 508 -16.41 -0.38 -16.01
N ASP A 509 -15.58 0.49 -16.58
CA ASP A 509 -14.64 1.31 -15.81
C ASP A 509 -15.36 2.23 -14.80
N GLN A 510 -16.42 2.92 -15.23
CA GLN A 510 -17.22 3.78 -14.35
C GLN A 510 -17.89 3.01 -13.20
N LEU A 511 -18.27 1.75 -13.42
CA LEU A 511 -18.87 0.90 -12.39
C LEU A 511 -17.82 0.31 -11.43
N MET A 512 -16.73 -0.24 -11.97
CA MET A 512 -15.76 -1.00 -11.18
C MET A 512 -14.74 -0.11 -10.48
N ARG A 513 -14.29 1.00 -11.10
CA ARG A 513 -13.22 1.83 -10.53
C ARG A 513 -13.51 2.33 -9.10
N PRO A 514 -14.72 2.82 -8.77
CA PRO A 514 -15.06 3.21 -7.40
C PRO A 514 -14.98 2.05 -6.39
N LEU A 515 -15.36 0.83 -6.80
CA LEU A 515 -15.27 -0.36 -5.93
C LEU A 515 -13.81 -0.72 -5.67
N LEU A 516 -12.97 -0.66 -6.71
CA LEU A 516 -11.53 -0.90 -6.60
C LEU A 516 -10.81 0.23 -5.82
N ASP A 517 -11.29 1.47 -5.90
CA ASP A 517 -10.81 2.58 -5.07
C ASP A 517 -11.15 2.35 -3.59
N ALA A 518 -12.40 1.96 -3.29
CA ALA A 518 -12.82 1.63 -1.94
C ALA A 518 -12.05 0.43 -1.37
N GLY A 519 -11.83 -0.62 -2.17
CA GLY A 519 -11.04 -1.79 -1.77
C GLY A 519 -9.59 -1.45 -1.36
N GLN A 520 -8.98 -0.45 -2.01
CA GLN A 520 -7.61 -0.01 -1.70
C GLN A 520 -7.52 0.90 -0.48
N THR A 521 -8.59 1.61 -0.14
CA THR A 521 -8.60 2.52 1.02
C THR A 521 -9.01 1.83 2.31
N MET A 522 -9.64 0.65 2.23
CA MET A 522 -9.95 -0.16 3.39
C MET A 522 -8.67 -0.72 4.03
N PRO A 523 -8.47 -0.54 5.35
CA PRO A 523 -7.38 -1.19 6.07
C PRO A 523 -7.49 -2.70 5.93
N SER A 524 -6.33 -3.37 5.82
CA SER A 524 -6.29 -4.79 5.51
C SER A 524 -7.01 -5.69 6.52
N PHE A 525 -6.90 -5.33 7.80
CA PHE A 525 -7.55 -6.02 8.91
C PHE A 525 -9.08 -6.03 8.83
N VAL A 526 -9.69 -5.02 8.20
CA VAL A 526 -11.16 -4.91 8.12
C VAL A 526 -11.75 -6.01 7.27
N TYR A 527 -11.21 -6.24 6.08
CA TYR A 527 -11.70 -7.31 5.22
C TYR A 527 -11.18 -8.68 5.66
N LEU A 528 -10.06 -8.75 6.39
CA LEU A 528 -9.44 -10.00 6.81
C LEU A 528 -10.36 -10.87 7.69
N VAL A 529 -11.12 -10.27 8.62
CA VAL A 529 -11.98 -11.00 9.57
C VAL A 529 -13.10 -11.80 8.87
N PRO A 530 -13.88 -11.23 7.92
CA PRO A 530 -14.82 -12.02 7.12
C PRO A 530 -14.20 -13.22 6.42
N PHE A 531 -13.02 -13.07 5.80
CA PHE A 531 -12.33 -14.18 5.11
C PHE A 531 -11.84 -15.24 6.08
N LEU A 532 -11.38 -14.82 7.25
CA LEU A 532 -11.01 -15.71 8.34
C LEU A 532 -12.21 -16.50 8.87
N GLY A 533 -13.39 -15.88 8.98
CA GLY A 533 -14.63 -16.59 9.29
C GLY A 533 -15.02 -17.62 8.22
N LEU A 534 -14.80 -17.32 6.93
CA LEU A 534 -15.19 -18.20 5.81
C LEU A 534 -14.23 -19.37 5.55
N PHE A 535 -12.93 -19.13 5.68
CA PHE A 535 -11.88 -20.08 5.29
C PHE A 535 -11.08 -20.62 6.47
N GLY A 536 -11.29 -20.07 7.68
CA GLY A 536 -10.52 -20.39 8.89
C GLY A 536 -9.13 -19.77 8.90
N ALA A 537 -8.39 -19.98 9.99
CA ALA A 537 -7.02 -19.50 10.15
C ALA A 537 -6.06 -20.39 9.36
N THR A 538 -5.86 -20.09 8.08
CA THR A 538 -5.06 -20.91 7.17
C THR A 538 -4.18 -20.08 6.24
N ARG A 539 -3.12 -20.71 5.73
CA ARG A 539 -2.26 -20.15 4.67
C ARG A 539 -3.06 -19.69 3.45
N PHE A 540 -4.12 -20.43 3.08
CA PHE A 540 -5.00 -20.06 1.98
C PHE A 540 -5.71 -18.72 2.24
N THR A 541 -6.26 -18.54 3.44
CA THR A 541 -6.94 -17.30 3.86
C THR A 541 -6.01 -16.10 3.75
N ALA A 542 -4.75 -16.25 4.17
CA ALA A 542 -3.75 -15.20 4.05
C ALA A 542 -3.42 -14.83 2.59
N ILE A 543 -3.32 -15.84 1.71
CA ILE A 543 -3.10 -15.63 0.27
C ILE A 543 -4.29 -14.89 -0.35
N ILE A 544 -5.53 -15.26 0.00
CA ILE A 544 -6.74 -14.55 -0.45
C ILE A 544 -6.73 -13.08 0.01
N ALA A 545 -6.33 -12.82 1.25
CA ALA A 545 -6.21 -11.45 1.74
C ALA A 545 -5.18 -10.63 0.93
N GLY A 546 -4.03 -11.24 0.60
CA GLY A 546 -3.04 -10.66 -0.31
C GLY A 546 -3.59 -10.38 -1.71
N ILE A 547 -4.38 -11.32 -2.28
CA ILE A 547 -5.02 -11.16 -3.59
C ILE A 547 -6.00 -9.97 -3.57
N ILE A 548 -6.85 -9.86 -2.55
CA ILE A 548 -7.84 -8.78 -2.42
C ILE A 548 -7.17 -7.42 -2.32
N TYR A 549 -6.06 -7.35 -1.59
CA TYR A 549 -5.29 -6.11 -1.46
C TYR A 549 -4.63 -5.69 -2.78
N ALA A 550 -4.05 -6.65 -3.51
CA ALA A 550 -3.25 -6.39 -4.69
C ALA A 550 -4.06 -6.28 -5.99
N ALA A 551 -5.18 -7.02 -6.12
CA ALA A 551 -5.98 -7.08 -7.33
C ALA A 551 -6.46 -5.71 -7.83
N PRO A 552 -6.97 -4.80 -6.98
CA PRO A 552 -7.38 -3.47 -7.43
C PRO A 552 -6.28 -2.68 -8.14
N VAL A 553 -5.01 -2.82 -7.69
CA VAL A 553 -3.87 -2.11 -8.29
C VAL A 553 -3.58 -2.69 -9.67
N ALA A 554 -3.47 -4.02 -9.76
CA ALA A 554 -3.18 -4.70 -11.02
C ALA A 554 -4.29 -4.51 -12.07
N ILE A 555 -5.56 -4.54 -11.65
CA ILE A 555 -6.73 -4.32 -12.51
C ILE A 555 -6.70 -2.90 -13.10
N LYS A 556 -6.50 -1.86 -12.28
CA LYS A 556 -6.45 -0.47 -12.75
C LYS A 556 -5.29 -0.22 -13.72
N ILE A 557 -4.09 -0.68 -13.38
CA ILE A 557 -2.91 -0.52 -14.25
C ILE A 557 -3.13 -1.23 -15.60
N THR A 558 -3.75 -2.41 -15.58
CA THR A 558 -4.08 -3.14 -16.82
C THR A 558 -5.13 -2.39 -17.62
N ALA A 559 -6.20 -1.90 -16.98
CA ALA A 559 -7.26 -1.12 -17.63
C ALA A 559 -6.71 0.13 -18.32
N ASP A 560 -5.89 0.91 -17.60
CA ASP A 560 -5.28 2.13 -18.13
C ASP A 560 -4.33 1.81 -19.29
N GLY A 561 -3.58 0.69 -19.19
CA GLY A 561 -2.72 0.20 -20.27
C GLY A 561 -3.46 -0.20 -21.55
N ILE A 562 -4.62 -0.82 -21.42
CA ILE A 562 -5.47 -1.21 -22.55
C ILE A 562 -6.15 0.01 -23.17
N ALA A 563 -6.65 0.92 -22.33
CA ALA A 563 -7.30 2.16 -22.77
C ALA A 563 -6.33 3.13 -23.46
N ALA A 564 -5.03 3.07 -23.16
CA ALA A 564 -4.00 3.89 -23.78
C ALA A 564 -3.63 3.46 -25.22
N ILE A 565 -4.11 2.31 -25.70
CA ILE A 565 -3.82 1.84 -27.06
C ILE A 565 -4.59 2.69 -28.07
N SER A 566 -3.91 3.09 -29.15
CA SER A 566 -4.53 3.91 -30.21
C SER A 566 -5.77 3.23 -30.80
N PRO A 567 -6.93 3.93 -30.87
CA PRO A 567 -8.13 3.42 -31.51
C PRO A 567 -7.89 2.98 -32.96
N THR A 568 -7.04 3.70 -33.70
CA THR A 568 -6.72 3.40 -35.11
C THR A 568 -6.10 2.01 -35.28
N VAL A 569 -5.28 1.55 -34.34
CA VAL A 569 -4.67 0.21 -34.40
C VAL A 569 -5.74 -0.87 -34.19
N VAL A 570 -6.68 -0.62 -33.28
CA VAL A 570 -7.81 -1.52 -33.01
C VAL A 570 -8.76 -1.57 -34.22
N GLU A 571 -9.11 -0.42 -34.79
CA GLU A 571 -9.94 -0.31 -36.00
C GLU A 571 -9.28 -1.00 -37.21
N SER A 572 -7.97 -0.85 -37.40
CA SER A 572 -7.22 -1.53 -38.46
C SER A 572 -7.27 -3.05 -38.32
N ALA A 573 -7.15 -3.55 -37.07
CA ALA A 573 -7.25 -4.98 -36.80
C ALA A 573 -8.66 -5.53 -37.09
N ILE A 574 -9.71 -4.78 -36.70
CA ILE A 574 -11.11 -5.12 -36.99
C ILE A 574 -11.39 -5.09 -38.49
N ALA A 575 -10.91 -4.06 -39.20
CA ALA A 575 -11.04 -3.95 -40.66
C ALA A 575 -10.33 -5.09 -41.41
N SER A 576 -9.26 -5.63 -40.81
CA SER A 576 -8.56 -6.83 -41.31
C SER A 576 -9.26 -8.15 -40.97
N GLY A 577 -10.50 -8.10 -40.45
CA GLY A 577 -11.31 -9.29 -40.10
C GLY A 577 -10.98 -9.92 -38.76
N SER A 578 -10.24 -9.24 -37.87
CA SER A 578 -9.92 -9.80 -36.55
C SER A 578 -11.14 -9.86 -35.64
N THR A 579 -11.41 -11.04 -35.07
CA THR A 579 -12.48 -11.20 -34.06
C THR A 579 -12.13 -10.45 -32.76
N PRO A 580 -13.11 -10.13 -31.89
CA PRO A 580 -12.84 -9.46 -30.61
C PRO A 580 -11.78 -10.17 -29.75
N TRP A 581 -11.77 -11.51 -29.79
CA TRP A 581 -10.77 -12.30 -29.07
C TRP A 581 -9.38 -12.19 -29.69
N GLN A 582 -9.29 -12.16 -31.02
CA GLN A 582 -8.03 -11.96 -31.72
C GLN A 582 -7.49 -10.54 -31.50
N VAL A 583 -8.35 -9.53 -31.45
CA VAL A 583 -7.96 -8.16 -31.08
C VAL A 583 -7.39 -8.13 -29.67
N ILE A 584 -8.03 -8.75 -28.68
CA ILE A 584 -7.50 -8.82 -27.31
C ILE A 584 -6.13 -9.52 -27.30
N THR A 585 -6.07 -10.74 -27.83
CA THR A 585 -4.92 -11.63 -27.64
C THR A 585 -3.73 -11.31 -28.55
N LYS A 586 -3.97 -10.84 -29.78
CA LYS A 586 -2.92 -10.57 -30.78
C LYS A 586 -2.55 -9.10 -30.92
N VAL A 587 -3.38 -8.17 -30.46
CA VAL A 587 -3.14 -6.72 -30.58
C VAL A 587 -3.02 -6.07 -29.21
N GLN A 588 -4.08 -6.11 -28.41
CA GLN A 588 -4.14 -5.33 -27.17
C GLN A 588 -3.17 -5.83 -26.09
N LEU A 589 -3.19 -7.12 -25.76
CA LEU A 589 -2.30 -7.68 -24.74
C LEU A 589 -0.80 -7.56 -25.12
N PRO A 590 -0.37 -7.85 -26.36
CA PRO A 590 1.01 -7.63 -26.76
C PRO A 590 1.46 -6.18 -26.70
N MET A 591 0.59 -5.23 -27.09
CA MET A 591 0.90 -3.79 -27.02
C MET A 591 0.91 -3.26 -25.58
N ALA A 592 0.04 -3.78 -24.72
CA ALA A 592 -0.04 -3.43 -23.29
C ALA A 592 1.00 -4.18 -22.42
N ARG A 593 1.94 -4.93 -22.99
CA ARG A 593 2.91 -5.77 -22.25
C ARG A 593 3.68 -5.01 -21.15
N GLN A 594 3.99 -3.73 -21.36
CA GLN A 594 4.70 -2.93 -20.37
C GLN A 594 3.80 -2.61 -19.18
N SER A 595 2.53 -2.26 -19.43
CA SER A 595 1.53 -2.05 -18.38
C SER A 595 1.19 -3.35 -17.66
N LEU A 596 1.11 -4.48 -18.36
CA LEU A 596 0.90 -5.80 -17.74
C LEU A 596 2.08 -6.21 -16.86
N ALA A 597 3.32 -5.93 -17.29
CA ALA A 597 4.49 -6.21 -16.48
C ALA A 597 4.59 -5.29 -15.26
N LEU A 598 4.20 -4.01 -15.41
CA LEU A 598 4.05 -3.09 -14.29
C LEU A 598 2.96 -3.57 -13.32
N ALA A 599 1.82 -4.03 -13.83
CA ALA A 599 0.73 -4.59 -13.03
C ALA A 599 1.19 -5.84 -12.26
N ALA A 600 1.99 -6.71 -12.89
CA ALA A 600 2.56 -7.89 -12.23
C ALA A 600 3.54 -7.49 -11.11
N ASN A 601 4.40 -6.51 -11.38
CA ASN A 601 5.34 -6.04 -10.38
C ASN A 601 4.62 -5.39 -9.18
N GLN A 602 3.63 -4.54 -9.43
CA GLN A 602 2.84 -3.94 -8.36
C GLN A 602 2.03 -5.00 -7.62
N GLY A 603 1.34 -5.89 -8.33
CA GLY A 603 0.59 -7.00 -7.71
C GLY A 603 1.47 -7.80 -6.74
N LEU A 604 2.67 -8.17 -7.19
CA LEU A 604 3.67 -8.86 -6.39
C LEU A 604 4.08 -8.08 -5.12
N ILE A 605 4.43 -6.80 -5.26
CA ILE A 605 4.86 -5.96 -4.12
C ILE A 605 3.72 -5.81 -3.10
N TYR A 606 2.48 -5.62 -3.56
CA TYR A 606 1.32 -5.49 -2.67
C TYR A 606 0.98 -6.82 -1.97
N VAL A 607 1.11 -7.96 -2.66
CA VAL A 607 0.98 -9.28 -2.02
C VAL A 607 2.07 -9.47 -0.96
N LEU A 608 3.32 -9.14 -1.28
CA LEU A 608 4.44 -9.29 -0.35
C LEU A 608 4.28 -8.40 0.89
N ALA A 609 3.79 -7.17 0.71
CA ALA A 609 3.47 -6.26 1.81
C ALA A 609 2.39 -6.84 2.75
N MET A 610 1.52 -7.71 2.23
CA MET A 610 0.46 -8.37 3.00
C MET A 610 0.91 -9.65 3.71
N VAL A 611 2.12 -10.16 3.48
CA VAL A 611 2.63 -11.41 4.09
C VAL A 611 2.59 -11.36 5.61
N VAL A 612 3.01 -10.24 6.22
CA VAL A 612 3.06 -10.15 7.69
C VAL A 612 1.65 -10.07 8.29
N VAL A 613 0.73 -9.34 7.65
CA VAL A 613 -0.66 -9.29 8.11
C VAL A 613 -1.33 -10.65 7.93
N GLY A 614 -1.06 -11.34 6.83
CA GLY A 614 -1.54 -12.71 6.58
C GLY A 614 -1.08 -13.71 7.65
N ALA A 615 0.09 -13.50 8.24
CA ALA A 615 0.60 -14.36 9.31
C ALA A 615 -0.21 -14.30 10.60
N LEU A 616 -0.88 -13.18 10.89
CA LEU A 616 -1.85 -13.08 11.99
C LEU A 616 -3.06 -14.01 11.82
N VAL A 617 -3.25 -14.56 10.62
CA VAL A 617 -4.39 -15.40 10.23
C VAL A 617 -3.95 -16.80 9.84
N GLY A 618 -2.73 -17.18 10.21
CA GLY A 618 -2.21 -18.54 10.01
C GLY A 618 -1.40 -18.73 8.72
N ALA A 619 -0.88 -17.66 8.11
CA ALA A 619 0.24 -17.81 7.18
C ALA A 619 1.50 -18.25 7.94
N GLY A 620 2.24 -19.22 7.40
CA GLY A 620 3.57 -19.59 7.88
C GLY A 620 4.68 -18.76 7.23
N GLY A 621 5.93 -19.21 7.39
CA GLY A 621 7.10 -18.57 6.79
C GLY A 621 7.46 -17.23 7.46
N LEU A 622 8.11 -16.34 6.71
CA LEU A 622 8.71 -15.11 7.24
C LEU A 622 7.70 -14.19 7.93
N GLY A 623 6.46 -14.13 7.44
CA GLY A 623 5.42 -13.33 8.08
C GLY A 623 5.16 -13.78 9.52
N TYR A 624 5.14 -15.10 9.75
CA TYR A 624 4.95 -15.68 11.07
C TYR A 624 6.11 -15.34 11.99
N ASP A 625 7.35 -15.48 11.53
CA ASP A 625 8.54 -15.14 12.32
C ASP A 625 8.55 -13.68 12.75
N VAL A 626 8.15 -12.75 11.87
CA VAL A 626 8.02 -11.32 12.19
C VAL A 626 7.00 -11.09 13.30
N VAL A 627 5.80 -11.67 13.17
CA VAL A 627 4.73 -11.53 14.18
C VAL A 627 5.14 -12.18 15.50
N ALA A 628 5.70 -13.38 15.46
CA ALA A 628 6.12 -14.13 16.63
C ALA A 628 7.25 -13.41 17.37
N GLY A 629 8.24 -12.87 16.65
CA GLY A 629 9.32 -12.06 17.24
C GLY A 629 8.86 -10.73 17.84
N PHE A 630 7.74 -10.18 17.38
CA PHE A 630 7.15 -8.99 18.00
C PHE A 630 6.47 -9.32 19.33
N VAL A 631 5.80 -10.47 19.43
CA VAL A 631 5.07 -10.89 20.63
C VAL A 631 6.00 -11.53 21.67
N GLN A 632 7.03 -12.25 21.23
CA GLN A 632 7.92 -13.03 22.09
C GLN A 632 9.33 -12.45 22.09
N SER A 633 9.76 -11.93 23.24
CA SER A 633 11.09 -11.32 23.38
C SER A 633 12.26 -12.30 23.17
N SER A 634 12.04 -13.60 23.39
CA SER A 634 13.03 -14.67 23.21
C SER A 634 13.41 -14.93 21.76
N ILE A 635 12.56 -14.55 20.80
CA ILE A 635 12.78 -14.75 19.35
C ILE A 635 12.69 -13.43 18.57
N PHE A 636 12.81 -12.30 19.26
CA PHE A 636 12.79 -10.96 18.68
C PHE A 636 13.78 -10.79 17.52
N GLY A 637 15.01 -11.26 17.70
CA GLY A 637 16.08 -11.23 16.71
C GLY A 637 15.76 -12.02 15.45
N LYS A 638 15.06 -13.17 15.60
CA LYS A 638 14.55 -13.95 14.47
C LYS A 638 13.48 -13.17 13.72
N GLY A 639 12.56 -12.51 14.42
CA GLY A 639 11.55 -11.65 13.79
C GLY A 639 12.14 -10.46 13.02
N LEU A 640 13.17 -9.80 13.56
CA LEU A 640 13.87 -8.71 12.87
C LEU A 640 14.60 -9.24 11.62
N ALA A 641 15.29 -10.39 11.73
CA ALA A 641 15.92 -11.05 10.61
C ALA A 641 14.90 -11.46 9.52
N ALA A 642 13.73 -11.97 9.91
CA ALA A 642 12.66 -12.33 8.99
C ALA A 642 12.13 -11.12 8.23
N GLY A 643 12.00 -9.99 8.92
CA GLY A 643 11.66 -8.73 8.30
C GLY A 643 12.64 -8.28 7.23
N LEU A 644 13.95 -8.40 7.50
CA LEU A 644 15.00 -8.15 6.51
C LEU A 644 14.93 -9.16 5.35
N ALA A 645 14.67 -10.44 5.62
CA ALA A 645 14.54 -11.46 4.59
C ALA A 645 13.37 -11.15 3.62
N ILE A 646 12.22 -10.65 4.13
CA ILE A 646 11.10 -10.22 3.27
C ILE A 646 11.55 -9.09 2.33
N VAL A 647 12.38 -8.16 2.79
CA VAL A 647 12.87 -7.03 2.00
C VAL A 647 13.80 -7.51 0.89
N PHE A 648 14.76 -8.38 1.21
CA PHE A 648 15.65 -8.95 0.19
C PHE A 648 14.91 -9.83 -0.81
N LEU A 649 13.87 -10.56 -0.36
CA LEU A 649 12.96 -11.29 -1.23
C LEU A 649 12.22 -10.34 -2.17
N GLY A 650 11.69 -9.22 -1.65
CA GLY A 650 11.02 -8.18 -2.43
C GLY A 650 11.95 -7.50 -3.44
N ILE A 651 13.16 -7.13 -3.04
CA ILE A 651 14.17 -6.55 -3.94
C ILE A 651 14.52 -7.54 -5.05
N MET A 652 14.75 -8.81 -4.70
CA MET A 652 15.06 -9.85 -5.69
C MET A 652 13.93 -9.96 -6.73
N MET A 653 12.69 -10.05 -6.27
CA MET A 653 11.55 -10.20 -7.16
C MET A 653 11.27 -8.94 -8.00
N ASP A 654 11.31 -7.75 -7.39
CA ASP A 654 11.13 -6.47 -8.08
C ASP A 654 12.15 -6.26 -9.22
N ARG A 655 13.43 -6.59 -8.97
CA ARG A 655 14.47 -6.48 -10.01
C ARG A 655 14.25 -7.47 -11.14
N MET A 656 13.81 -8.70 -10.84
CA MET A 656 13.54 -9.73 -11.84
C MET A 656 12.32 -9.40 -12.70
N THR A 657 11.22 -8.94 -12.11
CA THR A 657 10.00 -8.55 -12.83
C THR A 657 10.23 -7.32 -13.71
N GLN A 658 10.93 -6.29 -13.22
CA GLN A 658 11.28 -5.10 -14.02
C GLN A 658 12.17 -5.47 -15.23
N ALA A 659 13.15 -6.35 -15.05
CA ALA A 659 13.98 -6.79 -16.15
C ALA A 659 13.20 -7.63 -17.18
N ALA A 660 12.26 -8.46 -16.73
CA ALA A 660 11.36 -9.17 -17.61
C ALA A 660 10.50 -8.21 -18.47
N ALA A 661 10.07 -7.08 -17.89
CA ALA A 661 9.30 -6.03 -18.55
C ALA A 661 10.11 -5.25 -19.61
N ALA A 662 11.39 -4.99 -19.34
CA ALA A 662 12.27 -4.16 -20.17
C ALA A 662 12.82 -4.89 -21.41
N ALA A 663 12.53 -6.19 -21.57
CA ALA A 663 13.11 -6.99 -22.65
C ALA A 663 12.76 -6.43 -24.05
N PRO A 664 13.76 -6.18 -24.91
CA PRO A 664 13.58 -5.50 -26.18
C PRO A 664 12.61 -6.26 -27.09
N THR A 665 11.62 -5.53 -27.63
CA THR A 665 10.88 -5.94 -28.82
C THR A 665 11.91 -6.22 -29.91
N ARG A 666 11.81 -7.37 -30.59
CA ARG A 666 12.57 -7.63 -31.82
C ARG A 666 12.49 -6.38 -32.69
N ARG A 667 13.62 -5.69 -32.89
CA ARG A 667 13.74 -4.71 -33.97
C ARG A 667 13.43 -5.49 -35.25
N ILE A 668 12.31 -5.17 -35.90
CA ILE A 668 12.10 -5.59 -37.27
C ILE A 668 13.28 -4.97 -38.04
N PRO A 669 14.14 -5.76 -38.70
CA PRO A 669 15.20 -5.19 -39.52
C PRO A 669 14.53 -4.25 -40.50
N ALA A 670 14.95 -2.98 -40.54
CA ALA A 670 14.54 -2.07 -41.58
C ALA A 670 14.82 -2.78 -42.91
N SER A 671 13.79 -2.98 -43.72
CA SER A 671 13.98 -3.41 -45.11
C SER A 671 14.91 -2.40 -45.75
N THR A 672 16.12 -2.83 -46.08
CA THR A 672 17.00 -2.09 -46.99
C THR A 672 16.17 -1.70 -48.22
N PRO A 673 16.13 -0.42 -48.60
CA PRO A 673 15.45 -0.03 -49.83
C PRO A 673 16.17 -0.75 -50.98
N ALA A 674 15.41 -1.49 -51.78
CA ALA A 674 15.92 -2.06 -53.02
C ALA A 674 16.32 -0.89 -53.93
N THR A 675 17.60 -0.82 -54.26
CA THR A 675 18.17 0.00 -55.34
C THR A 675 17.73 -0.51 -56.69
#